data_AF-A0A3B6RAA7-F1
#
_entry.id   AF-A0A3B6RAA7-F1
#
_cell.length_a   1.000
_cell.length_b   1.000
_cell.length_c   1.000
_cell.angle_alpha   90.00
_cell.angle_beta   90.00
_cell.angle_gamma   90.00
#
_symmetry.space_group_name_H-M   'P 1'
#
loop_
_entity.id
_entity.type
_entity.pdbx_description
1 polymer ?
#
loop_
_entity_poly.entity_id
_entity_poly.type
_entity_poly.pdbx_seq_one_letter_code
_entity_poly.pdbx_strand_id
1 'polypeptide(L)'
;MDLSLNPFSSGTRLRDMIRAIRASKTAAEERAVVRRECAAIRAAISDNDQDYRHRNMAKLMFIHMLGYPTHFGQMECLKLIAASGFPEKRIGYLGLTLLLDERQEVLMLVTNSLKQDLNHSNQFIVGLALCALGNICSAEMARDLAPEVERLLQTRDPNTKKKAALCSIRIVRKVPDLAENFMGSAASLLKEKHHGVLISVVQLCTELCKASREALEYLRKHSVEGLVRILRDVSNSSYAPEYDIAGITDPFLHIRVLRLMRTLGQGDADCSEHVNDILAQVATKTESNKNAGNAILYECVETIMGIEATSGLRVLAINILGRFLSNRDNNIRYVALNMLMKAMAVDTLAVQRHRVTILECVKDADVSIRKRALELVYLLVNDTNVKPLTKELVDYLEVSDDDFKEDLTAKICSIVEKFSQDKLWYLDQMFKVLTLTGNFVKDDVWHALIVLISNAPELQGYSVRSLYKALQASGTQESLVRVAVWCIGEYGEMLVNNISMLDVEEPITVTESEAVDALELALKRYSVDVTTRAMCLVALLKLSSRFPQTSKRIQAIVVQNKGNTVLELQQRSIEFNSIIQRHQSIKSSLLERMPVLDEASYLLKRAASSRATVSLTKSAPSAASGGSLKVPNGAVKPPPAPLADLLDLSSDDAPVTTSAPSTAPNDFLQDLLGIGLIDTSTAGGAPSASTDILMDLLSIGSYPVQNGPLATSNISSPGQVTKHAPGTPQVIDLLDGLSPSTPLPDVNAAYPSITAFQSATLKMTFNFKKQPGKPQETTMHASFTNLTSVTLTNFMFQAAVPKFIQLRLDPASSSTLPASGNGSITQSLSVTNNQHGQKPLAMRIRISYKVNGEERLEQGQISNFPARL
;
A
#
# COMPACT_ATOMS: atom_id res chain seq x y z
N MET A 1 -61.47 3.70 -9.90
CA MET A 1 -60.60 3.96 -11.08
C MET A 1 -59.46 4.80 -10.59
N ASP A 2 -58.39 4.15 -10.14
CA ASP A 2 -57.50 4.75 -9.17
C ASP A 2 -56.16 5.04 -9.84
N LEU A 3 -55.97 6.32 -10.19
CA LEU A 3 -54.74 6.81 -10.77
C LEU A 3 -53.64 6.82 -9.69
N SER A 4 -52.88 5.74 -9.65
CA SER A 4 -51.71 5.61 -8.78
C SER A 4 -50.62 6.60 -9.18
N LEU A 5 -50.55 7.76 -8.51
CA LEU A 5 -49.43 8.68 -8.66
C LEU A 5 -48.12 7.97 -8.26
N ASN A 6 -47.18 7.87 -9.20
CA ASN A 6 -45.81 7.45 -8.90
C ASN A 6 -45.15 8.46 -7.94
N PRO A 7 -44.60 8.04 -6.78
CA PRO A 7 -43.97 8.96 -5.83
C PRO A 7 -42.64 9.60 -6.31
N PHE A 8 -42.21 9.32 -7.55
CA PHE A 8 -40.91 9.69 -8.08
C PHE A 8 -41.06 10.22 -9.51
N SER A 9 -41.11 11.56 -9.63
CA SER A 9 -40.97 12.33 -10.86
C SER A 9 -39.91 13.42 -10.69
N SER A 10 -39.59 14.19 -11.73
CA SER A 10 -38.39 15.04 -11.87
C SER A 10 -38.11 16.08 -10.77
N GLY A 11 -39.09 16.41 -9.91
CA GLY A 11 -38.97 17.39 -8.83
C GLY A 11 -38.25 16.94 -7.53
N THR A 12 -37.67 15.73 -7.45
CA THR A 12 -37.03 15.23 -6.21
C THR A 12 -35.86 16.13 -5.77
N ARG A 13 -35.93 16.68 -4.54
CA ARG A 13 -34.84 17.51 -3.99
C ARG A 13 -33.68 16.61 -3.57
N LEU A 14 -32.46 17.15 -3.55
CA LEU A 14 -31.25 16.43 -3.12
C LEU A 14 -31.43 15.66 -1.80
N ARG A 15 -32.10 16.27 -0.81
CA ARG A 15 -32.38 15.64 0.49
C ARG A 15 -33.25 14.39 0.40
N ASP A 16 -34.14 14.31 -0.59
CA ASP A 16 -35.07 13.20 -0.76
C ASP A 16 -34.41 12.03 -1.47
N MET A 17 -33.54 12.31 -2.46
CA MET A 17 -32.63 11.31 -3.03
C MET A 17 -31.68 10.74 -1.96
N ILE A 18 -31.07 11.59 -1.12
CA ILE A 18 -30.24 11.17 0.01
C ILE A 18 -31.05 10.29 0.99
N ARG A 19 -32.33 10.62 1.23
CA ARG A 19 -33.20 9.80 2.09
C ARG A 19 -33.48 8.42 1.46
N ALA A 20 -33.74 8.34 0.16
CA ALA A 20 -33.97 7.08 -0.54
C ALA A 20 -32.71 6.18 -0.58
N ILE A 21 -31.53 6.78 -0.83
CA ILE A 21 -30.25 6.08 -0.78
C ILE A 21 -29.97 5.57 0.65
N ARG A 22 -30.17 6.40 1.68
CA ARG A 22 -30.00 5.99 3.09
C ARG A 22 -31.06 5.00 3.60
N ALA A 23 -32.19 4.86 2.91
CA ALA A 23 -33.22 3.86 3.21
C ALA A 23 -32.96 2.50 2.53
N SER A 24 -32.02 2.44 1.59
CA SER A 24 -31.66 1.21 0.88
C SER A 24 -30.96 0.24 1.85
N LYS A 25 -31.51 -0.97 2.01
CA LYS A 25 -30.99 -2.00 2.92
C LYS A 25 -29.83 -2.79 2.32
N THR A 26 -29.64 -2.74 1.01
CA THR A 26 -28.55 -3.43 0.31
C THR A 26 -27.86 -2.52 -0.69
N ALA A 27 -26.57 -2.75 -0.91
CA ALA A 27 -25.81 -2.06 -1.96
C ALA A 27 -26.26 -2.46 -3.39
N ALA A 28 -27.21 -3.38 -3.56
CA ALA A 28 -27.83 -3.67 -4.86
C ALA A 28 -29.05 -2.77 -5.10
N GLU A 29 -29.84 -2.52 -4.06
CA GLU A 29 -30.96 -1.58 -4.01
C GLU A 29 -30.48 -0.14 -4.13
N GLU A 30 -29.42 0.23 -3.39
CA GLU A 30 -28.75 1.53 -3.49
C GLU A 30 -28.29 1.81 -4.94
N ARG A 31 -27.60 0.84 -5.56
CA ARG A 31 -27.23 0.88 -6.99
C ARG A 31 -28.42 0.97 -7.93
N ALA A 32 -29.62 0.51 -7.54
CA ALA A 32 -30.83 0.63 -8.34
C ALA A 32 -31.47 2.02 -8.21
N VAL A 33 -31.51 2.59 -7.00
CA VAL A 33 -31.93 3.98 -6.74
C VAL A 33 -31.00 4.95 -7.48
N VAL A 34 -29.68 4.80 -7.33
CA VAL A 34 -28.68 5.63 -8.01
C VAL A 34 -28.81 5.51 -9.53
N ARG A 35 -28.94 4.30 -10.11
CA ARG A 35 -29.16 4.17 -11.57
C ARG A 35 -30.46 4.81 -12.05
N ARG A 36 -31.53 4.75 -11.26
CA ARG A 36 -32.82 5.40 -11.58
C ARG A 36 -32.68 6.92 -11.59
N GLU A 37 -32.05 7.49 -10.56
CA GLU A 37 -31.79 8.93 -10.50
C GLU A 37 -30.74 9.38 -11.54
N CYS A 38 -29.71 8.60 -11.85
CA CYS A 38 -28.80 8.86 -12.98
C CYS A 38 -29.49 8.78 -14.35
N ALA A 39 -30.52 7.95 -14.51
CA ALA A 39 -31.34 7.93 -15.72
C ALA A 39 -32.26 9.16 -15.76
N ALA A 40 -32.92 9.48 -14.65
CA ALA A 40 -33.72 10.70 -14.52
C ALA A 40 -32.87 11.96 -14.73
N ILE A 41 -31.60 11.99 -14.30
CA ILE A 41 -30.67 13.11 -14.50
C ILE A 41 -30.10 13.14 -15.93
N ARG A 42 -29.92 12.00 -16.63
CA ARG A 42 -29.45 11.99 -18.03
C ARG A 42 -30.54 12.27 -19.04
N ALA A 43 -31.74 11.74 -18.82
CA ALA A 43 -32.95 12.28 -19.40
C ALA A 43 -32.92 13.78 -19.13
N ALA A 44 -32.84 14.16 -17.85
CA ALA A 44 -32.68 15.54 -17.45
C ALA A 44 -31.41 16.30 -17.92
N ILE A 45 -30.65 15.82 -18.93
CA ILE A 45 -29.55 16.51 -19.62
C ILE A 45 -29.74 16.56 -21.19
N SER A 46 -30.97 16.53 -21.81
CA SER A 46 -31.15 16.88 -23.29
C SER A 46 -32.30 17.80 -23.94
N ASP A 47 -33.40 18.28 -23.29
CA ASP A 47 -34.45 19.29 -23.77
C ASP A 47 -34.04 20.80 -23.61
N ASN A 48 -33.06 21.11 -22.75
CA ASN A 48 -32.56 22.43 -22.33
C ASN A 48 -33.33 23.32 -21.31
N ASP A 49 -34.19 22.74 -20.47
CA ASP A 49 -34.87 23.42 -19.34
C ASP A 49 -33.92 23.91 -18.21
N GLN A 50 -34.35 24.69 -17.18
CA GLN A 50 -33.39 25.58 -16.44
C GLN A 50 -33.41 25.78 -14.87
N ASP A 51 -34.53 25.72 -14.13
CA ASP A 51 -34.67 26.20 -12.72
C ASP A 51 -34.30 25.24 -11.54
N TYR A 52 -33.64 24.13 -11.86
CA TYR A 52 -33.19 22.96 -11.10
C TYR A 52 -31.82 22.52 -11.66
N ARG A 53 -31.22 23.17 -12.67
CA ARG A 53 -29.87 22.82 -13.16
C ARG A 53 -28.88 22.72 -11.99
N HIS A 54 -29.01 23.66 -11.05
CA HIS A 54 -28.29 23.67 -9.78
C HIS A 54 -28.66 22.50 -8.84
N ARG A 55 -29.88 21.94 -8.88
CA ARG A 55 -30.31 20.78 -8.09
C ARG A 55 -29.88 19.46 -8.69
N ASN A 56 -30.06 19.27 -10.01
CA ASN A 56 -29.69 18.04 -10.70
C ASN A 56 -28.17 17.89 -10.75
N MET A 57 -27.44 19.00 -10.91
CA MET A 57 -26.00 19.02 -10.68
C MET A 57 -25.64 18.65 -9.23
N ALA A 58 -26.31 19.23 -8.22
CA ALA A 58 -26.06 18.85 -6.82
C ALA A 58 -26.41 17.38 -6.50
N LYS A 59 -27.43 16.79 -7.15
CA LYS A 59 -27.70 15.34 -7.10
C LYS A 59 -26.56 14.54 -7.75
N LEU A 60 -26.10 14.95 -8.93
CA LEU A 60 -25.00 14.32 -9.63
C LEU A 60 -23.68 14.38 -8.84
N MET A 61 -23.38 15.50 -8.17
CA MET A 61 -22.20 15.65 -7.31
C MET A 61 -22.25 14.75 -6.06
N PHE A 62 -23.44 14.51 -5.50
CA PHE A 62 -23.61 13.52 -4.43
C PHE A 62 -23.43 12.08 -4.95
N ILE A 63 -23.92 11.78 -6.15
CA ILE A 63 -23.71 10.49 -6.83
C ILE A 63 -22.21 10.26 -7.11
N HIS A 64 -21.47 11.30 -7.52
CA HIS A 64 -20.02 11.26 -7.67
C HIS A 64 -19.31 11.00 -6.33
N MET A 65 -19.74 11.65 -5.24
CA MET A 65 -19.21 11.44 -3.89
C MET A 65 -19.38 9.99 -3.40
N LEU A 66 -20.38 9.26 -3.90
CA LEU A 66 -20.58 7.83 -3.66
C LEU A 66 -19.73 6.91 -4.57
N GLY A 67 -18.88 7.47 -5.44
CA GLY A 67 -17.98 6.72 -6.33
C GLY A 67 -18.60 6.22 -7.64
N TYR A 68 -19.74 6.78 -8.06
CA TYR A 68 -20.37 6.45 -9.34
C TYR A 68 -19.86 7.35 -10.49
N PRO A 69 -19.85 6.87 -11.75
CA PRO A 69 -19.38 7.65 -12.90
C PRO A 69 -20.39 8.75 -13.29
N THR A 70 -19.89 9.98 -13.49
CA THR A 70 -20.71 11.20 -13.64
C THR A 70 -20.27 12.13 -14.78
N HIS A 71 -19.34 11.69 -15.64
CA HIS A 71 -18.68 12.52 -16.67
C HIS A 71 -19.64 13.32 -17.56
N PHE A 72 -20.81 12.77 -17.89
CA PHE A 72 -21.84 13.43 -18.71
C PHE A 72 -22.33 14.79 -18.17
N GLY A 73 -22.14 15.07 -16.87
CA GLY A 73 -22.51 16.37 -16.28
C GLY A 73 -21.49 17.49 -16.44
N GLN A 74 -20.26 17.20 -16.89
CA GLN A 74 -19.16 18.18 -16.93
C GLN A 74 -19.50 19.43 -17.76
N MET A 75 -20.24 19.26 -18.86
CA MET A 75 -20.69 20.38 -19.71
C MET A 75 -21.79 21.24 -19.04
N GLU A 76 -22.66 20.63 -18.21
CA GLU A 76 -23.67 21.38 -17.46
C GLU A 76 -23.04 22.18 -16.30
N CYS A 77 -21.89 21.76 -15.76
CA CYS A 77 -21.10 22.59 -14.84
C CYS A 77 -20.68 23.91 -15.51
N LEU A 78 -20.24 23.86 -16.78
CA LEU A 78 -19.87 25.05 -17.53
C LEU A 78 -21.06 25.99 -17.74
N LYS A 79 -22.22 25.45 -18.17
CA LYS A 79 -23.45 26.24 -18.34
C LYS A 79 -23.88 26.91 -17.02
N LEU A 80 -23.73 26.23 -15.88
CA LEU A 80 -23.98 26.80 -14.55
C LEU A 80 -23.00 27.91 -14.14
N ILE A 81 -21.75 27.85 -14.59
CA ILE A 81 -20.76 28.93 -14.37
C ILE A 81 -21.08 30.13 -15.27
N ALA A 82 -21.49 29.90 -16.52
CA ALA A 82 -21.87 30.96 -17.46
C ALA A 82 -23.19 31.67 -17.08
N ALA A 83 -24.07 31.03 -16.30
CA ALA A 83 -25.32 31.62 -15.80
C ALA A 83 -25.06 32.86 -14.92
N SER A 84 -26.00 33.81 -14.91
CA SER A 84 -25.92 35.04 -14.10
C SER A 84 -26.32 34.85 -12.62
N GLY A 85 -27.04 33.78 -12.30
CA GLY A 85 -27.54 33.50 -10.96
C GLY A 85 -26.44 33.08 -9.97
N PHE A 86 -26.47 33.64 -8.76
CA PHE A 86 -25.50 33.29 -7.70
C PHE A 86 -25.63 31.83 -7.19
N PRO A 87 -26.84 31.27 -6.96
CA PRO A 87 -27.00 29.84 -6.64
C PRO A 87 -26.43 28.93 -7.74
N GLU A 88 -26.65 29.29 -9.00
CA GLU A 88 -26.23 28.57 -10.19
C GLU A 88 -24.71 28.55 -10.29
N LYS A 89 -24.07 29.74 -10.29
CA LYS A 89 -22.59 29.87 -10.23
C LYS A 89 -21.99 29.14 -9.04
N ARG A 90 -22.63 29.19 -7.86
CA ARG A 90 -22.15 28.50 -6.65
C ARG A 90 -22.12 26.99 -6.82
N ILE A 91 -23.14 26.39 -7.44
CA ILE A 91 -23.12 24.95 -7.76
C ILE A 91 -22.18 24.66 -8.92
N GLY A 92 -22.13 25.51 -9.96
CA GLY A 92 -21.22 25.37 -11.10
C GLY A 92 -19.75 25.31 -10.68
N TYR A 93 -19.28 26.27 -9.86
CA TYR A 93 -17.90 26.30 -9.36
C TYR A 93 -17.57 25.16 -8.38
N LEU A 94 -18.54 24.68 -7.59
CA LEU A 94 -18.34 23.50 -6.74
C LEU A 94 -18.34 22.20 -7.58
N GLY A 95 -19.15 22.13 -8.63
CA GLY A 95 -19.17 21.05 -9.61
C GLY A 95 -17.86 20.97 -10.38
N LEU A 96 -17.35 22.11 -10.88
CA LEU A 96 -16.02 22.24 -11.45
C LEU A 96 -14.94 21.68 -10.53
N THR A 97 -14.94 22.10 -9.26
CA THR A 97 -13.96 21.68 -8.23
C THR A 97 -13.96 20.16 -7.96
N LEU A 98 -15.03 19.43 -8.32
CA LEU A 98 -15.19 18.00 -8.02
C LEU A 98 -15.28 17.09 -9.26
N LEU A 99 -15.69 17.60 -10.43
CA LEU A 99 -16.04 16.79 -11.61
C LEU A 99 -15.10 16.97 -12.80
N LEU A 100 -14.25 18.01 -12.81
CA LEU A 100 -13.28 18.26 -13.88
C LEU A 100 -11.85 18.08 -13.36
N ASP A 101 -11.02 17.41 -14.16
CA ASP A 101 -9.59 17.23 -13.92
C ASP A 101 -8.77 18.24 -14.74
N GLU A 102 -7.53 18.51 -14.30
CA GLU A 102 -6.54 19.32 -15.03
C GLU A 102 -6.16 18.77 -16.43
N ARG A 103 -6.71 17.60 -16.83
CA ARG A 103 -6.44 16.92 -18.11
C ARG A 103 -7.51 17.16 -19.18
N GLN A 104 -8.57 17.90 -18.88
CA GLN A 104 -9.72 18.08 -19.78
C GLN A 104 -9.62 19.45 -20.49
N GLU A 105 -9.52 19.45 -21.82
CA GLU A 105 -9.46 20.68 -22.66
C GLU A 105 -10.63 21.65 -22.40
N VAL A 106 -11.77 21.09 -21.99
CA VAL A 106 -12.99 21.73 -21.46
C VAL A 106 -12.68 22.84 -20.44
N LEU A 107 -11.56 22.72 -19.70
CA LEU A 107 -11.11 23.69 -18.71
C LEU A 107 -10.77 25.07 -19.31
N MET A 108 -10.38 25.16 -20.59
CA MET A 108 -10.09 26.44 -21.24
C MET A 108 -11.33 27.33 -21.45
N LEU A 109 -12.52 26.72 -21.57
CA LEU A 109 -13.79 27.46 -21.59
C LEU A 109 -14.06 28.15 -20.24
N VAL A 110 -13.58 27.54 -19.14
CA VAL A 110 -13.72 28.08 -17.77
C VAL A 110 -12.86 29.34 -17.59
N THR A 111 -11.69 29.42 -18.23
CA THR A 111 -10.77 30.57 -18.11
C THR A 111 -11.46 31.90 -18.44
N ASN A 112 -12.27 31.93 -19.50
CA ASN A 112 -13.01 33.13 -19.91
C ASN A 112 -14.11 33.51 -18.91
N SER A 113 -14.90 32.54 -18.43
CA SER A 113 -15.93 32.82 -17.42
C SER A 113 -15.34 33.20 -16.06
N LEU A 114 -14.20 32.63 -15.67
CA LEU A 114 -13.43 33.06 -14.50
C LEU A 114 -12.97 34.51 -14.65
N LYS A 115 -12.41 34.90 -15.81
CA LYS A 115 -11.95 36.27 -16.05
C LYS A 115 -13.10 37.29 -15.94
N GLN A 116 -14.29 36.93 -16.40
CA GLN A 116 -15.50 37.73 -16.21
C GLN A 116 -15.92 37.80 -14.74
N ASP A 117 -15.96 36.67 -14.03
CA ASP A 117 -16.41 36.62 -12.63
C ASP A 117 -15.41 37.22 -11.63
N LEU A 118 -14.11 37.24 -11.94
CA LEU A 118 -13.06 37.98 -11.20
C LEU A 118 -13.18 39.50 -11.35
N ASN A 119 -13.88 39.97 -12.38
CA ASN A 119 -14.20 41.39 -12.62
C ASN A 119 -15.65 41.75 -12.25
N HIS A 120 -16.41 40.82 -11.66
CA HIS A 120 -17.82 41.02 -11.32
C HIS A 120 -18.00 41.91 -10.08
N SER A 121 -19.02 42.77 -10.08
CA SER A 121 -19.28 43.76 -9.01
C SER A 121 -19.56 43.15 -7.63
N ASN A 122 -20.16 41.96 -7.61
CA ASN A 122 -20.47 41.22 -6.38
C ASN A 122 -19.25 40.43 -5.86
N GLN A 123 -18.69 40.85 -4.72
CA GLN A 123 -17.59 40.20 -3.99
C GLN A 123 -17.80 38.68 -3.76
N PHE A 124 -19.04 38.21 -3.65
CA PHE A 124 -19.32 36.79 -3.43
C PHE A 124 -19.11 35.94 -4.69
N ILE A 125 -19.25 36.52 -5.88
CA ILE A 125 -18.97 35.86 -7.18
C ILE A 125 -17.45 35.85 -7.44
N VAL A 126 -16.78 37.00 -7.25
CA VAL A 126 -15.29 37.09 -7.26
C VAL A 126 -14.70 36.08 -6.27
N GLY A 127 -15.28 35.98 -5.08
CA GLY A 127 -14.89 35.02 -4.04
C GLY A 127 -15.26 33.56 -4.32
N LEU A 128 -16.08 33.25 -5.34
CA LEU A 128 -16.26 31.88 -5.84
C LEU A 128 -15.20 31.58 -6.91
N ALA A 129 -14.99 32.50 -7.86
CA ALA A 129 -13.98 32.38 -8.91
C ALA A 129 -12.56 32.19 -8.33
N LEU A 130 -12.16 33.03 -7.36
CA LEU A 130 -10.88 32.87 -6.63
C LEU A 130 -10.78 31.55 -5.87
N CYS A 131 -11.90 31.00 -5.39
CA CYS A 131 -11.90 29.71 -4.68
C CYS A 131 -11.76 28.52 -5.64
N ALA A 132 -12.40 28.60 -6.82
CA ALA A 132 -12.26 27.60 -7.87
C ALA A 132 -10.82 27.59 -8.41
N LEU A 133 -10.28 28.77 -8.76
CA LEU A 133 -8.92 28.92 -9.28
C LEU A 133 -7.84 28.56 -8.24
N GLY A 134 -8.11 28.78 -6.95
CA GLY A 134 -7.24 28.31 -5.86
C GLY A 134 -7.17 26.78 -5.74
N ASN A 135 -8.20 26.06 -6.18
CA ASN A 135 -8.27 24.60 -6.17
C ASN A 135 -7.77 24.01 -7.49
N ILE A 136 -8.42 24.31 -8.61
CA ILE A 136 -8.10 23.83 -9.96
C ILE A 136 -7.46 24.96 -10.76
N CYS A 137 -6.25 24.73 -11.26
CA CYS A 137 -5.49 25.71 -12.03
C CYS A 137 -4.54 24.97 -13.00
N SER A 138 -4.76 25.10 -14.30
CA SER A 138 -3.76 24.71 -15.31
C SER A 138 -2.63 25.74 -15.38
N ALA A 139 -1.49 25.39 -15.99
CA ALA A 139 -0.40 26.35 -16.19
C ALA A 139 -0.75 27.48 -17.19
N GLU A 140 -1.82 27.31 -17.97
CA GLU A 140 -2.34 28.32 -18.91
C GLU A 140 -3.28 29.28 -18.16
N MET A 141 -4.27 28.75 -17.43
CA MET A 141 -5.12 29.54 -16.52
C MET A 141 -4.28 30.39 -15.53
N ALA A 142 -3.18 29.81 -15.03
CA ALA A 142 -2.27 30.49 -14.12
C ALA A 142 -1.67 31.76 -14.74
N ARG A 143 -1.30 31.74 -16.02
CA ARG A 143 -0.73 32.87 -16.75
C ARG A 143 -1.81 33.89 -17.13
N ASP A 144 -2.93 33.43 -17.69
CA ASP A 144 -4.01 34.28 -18.20
C ASP A 144 -4.73 35.08 -17.11
N LEU A 145 -4.77 34.54 -15.89
CA LEU A 145 -5.52 35.09 -14.75
C LEU A 145 -4.63 35.70 -13.65
N ALA A 146 -3.30 35.52 -13.69
CA ALA A 146 -2.40 36.13 -12.69
C ALA A 146 -2.55 37.65 -12.53
N PRO A 147 -2.65 38.47 -13.60
CA PRO A 147 -2.81 39.93 -13.46
C PRO A 147 -4.12 40.32 -12.75
N GLU A 148 -5.19 39.55 -12.94
CA GLU A 148 -6.48 39.78 -12.28
C GLU A 148 -6.41 39.44 -10.79
N VAL A 149 -5.72 38.36 -10.43
CA VAL A 149 -5.52 37.96 -9.03
C VAL A 149 -4.61 38.97 -8.31
N GLU A 150 -3.59 39.51 -8.99
CA GLU A 150 -2.74 40.58 -8.46
C GLU A 150 -3.53 41.88 -8.23
N ARG A 151 -4.35 42.31 -9.20
CA ARG A 151 -5.26 43.45 -9.06
C ARG A 151 -6.24 43.26 -7.90
N LEU A 152 -6.76 42.05 -7.70
CA LEU A 152 -7.66 41.72 -6.59
C LEU A 152 -6.95 41.68 -5.23
N LEU A 153 -5.66 41.35 -5.19
CA LEU A 153 -4.84 41.37 -3.97
C LEU A 153 -4.68 42.80 -3.40
N GLN A 154 -4.78 43.84 -4.25
CA GLN A 154 -4.75 45.25 -3.85
C GLN A 154 -6.13 45.81 -3.41
N THR A 155 -7.22 45.04 -3.54
CA THR A 155 -8.60 45.49 -3.27
C THR A 155 -8.86 45.75 -1.78
N ARG A 156 -9.74 46.70 -1.43
CA ARG A 156 -9.97 47.11 -0.02
C ARG A 156 -10.66 46.05 0.86
N ASP A 157 -11.45 45.14 0.30
CA ASP A 157 -12.16 44.10 1.07
C ASP A 157 -11.21 42.97 1.57
N PRO A 158 -11.15 42.71 2.91
CA PRO A 158 -10.39 41.60 3.48
C PRO A 158 -10.79 40.21 2.97
N ASN A 159 -12.04 40.00 2.56
CA ASN A 159 -12.54 38.68 2.13
C ASN A 159 -12.06 38.30 0.73
N THR A 160 -11.98 39.28 -0.16
CA THR A 160 -11.37 39.18 -1.49
C THR A 160 -9.86 39.06 -1.35
N LYS A 161 -9.21 39.91 -0.54
CA LYS A 161 -7.76 39.86 -0.24
C LYS A 161 -7.28 38.48 0.22
N LYS A 162 -7.91 37.90 1.25
CA LYS A 162 -7.49 36.58 1.77
C LYS A 162 -7.64 35.46 0.73
N LYS A 163 -8.67 35.53 -0.12
CA LYS A 163 -8.86 34.58 -1.22
C LYS A 163 -7.88 34.80 -2.37
N ALA A 164 -7.56 36.05 -2.72
CA ALA A 164 -6.57 36.39 -3.72
C ALA A 164 -5.18 35.89 -3.32
N ALA A 165 -4.75 36.13 -2.07
CA ALA A 165 -3.46 35.64 -1.56
C ALA A 165 -3.36 34.09 -1.59
N LEU A 166 -4.44 33.38 -1.22
CA LEU A 166 -4.51 31.92 -1.34
C LEU A 166 -4.52 31.43 -2.80
N CYS A 167 -5.10 32.19 -3.71
CA CYS A 167 -5.06 31.90 -5.15
C CYS A 167 -3.66 32.14 -5.75
N SER A 168 -2.96 33.21 -5.36
CA SER A 168 -1.57 33.48 -5.75
C SER A 168 -0.63 32.33 -5.36
N ILE A 169 -0.83 31.70 -4.19
CA ILE A 169 -0.08 30.48 -3.81
C ILE A 169 -0.27 29.35 -4.83
N ARG A 170 -1.50 29.12 -5.32
CA ARG A 170 -1.78 28.07 -6.32
C ARG A 170 -1.12 28.39 -7.66
N ILE A 171 -1.14 29.66 -8.07
CA ILE A 171 -0.49 30.16 -9.30
C ILE A 171 1.03 30.00 -9.21
N VAL A 172 1.68 30.49 -8.15
CA VAL A 172 3.15 30.37 -7.95
C VAL A 172 3.60 28.90 -7.86
N ARG A 173 2.80 28.02 -7.25
CA ARG A 173 3.07 26.56 -7.23
C ARG A 173 2.88 25.87 -8.59
N LYS A 174 2.23 26.52 -9.57
CA LYS A 174 1.99 25.99 -10.92
C LYS A 174 2.94 26.57 -11.96
N VAL A 175 3.31 27.84 -11.81
CA VAL A 175 4.23 28.59 -12.66
C VAL A 175 5.10 29.45 -11.73
N PRO A 176 6.27 28.94 -11.27
CA PRO A 176 7.16 29.65 -10.36
C PRO A 176 7.64 31.00 -10.90
N ASP A 177 7.78 31.11 -12.22
CA ASP A 177 8.19 32.29 -12.99
C ASP A 177 7.34 33.54 -12.66
N LEU A 178 6.09 33.37 -12.19
CA LEU A 178 5.20 34.47 -11.81
C LEU A 178 5.41 34.98 -10.37
N ALA A 179 6.39 34.45 -9.63
CA ALA A 179 6.62 34.80 -8.22
C ALA A 179 6.99 36.28 -8.01
N GLU A 180 7.75 36.87 -8.93
CA GLU A 180 8.25 38.26 -8.82
C GLU A 180 7.10 39.28 -8.75
N ASN A 181 6.10 39.17 -9.62
CA ASN A 181 4.93 40.04 -9.65
C ASN A 181 4.23 40.13 -8.27
N PHE A 182 4.14 39.02 -7.55
CA PHE A 182 3.49 38.97 -6.25
C PHE A 182 4.37 39.45 -5.07
N MET A 183 5.69 39.61 -5.26
CA MET A 183 6.64 39.83 -4.15
C MET A 183 6.42 41.16 -3.40
N GLY A 184 6.25 42.27 -4.13
CA GLY A 184 6.04 43.60 -3.55
C GLY A 184 4.66 43.74 -2.93
N SER A 185 3.63 43.19 -3.60
CA SER A 185 2.26 43.13 -3.08
C SER A 185 2.19 42.32 -1.78
N ALA A 186 2.87 41.19 -1.68
CA ALA A 186 2.93 40.37 -0.47
C ALA A 186 3.63 41.10 0.69
N ALA A 187 4.81 41.69 0.45
CA ALA A 187 5.55 42.43 1.47
C ALA A 187 4.77 43.64 2.02
N SER A 188 4.04 44.35 1.17
CA SER A 188 3.18 45.48 1.57
C SER A 188 2.05 45.05 2.51
N LEU A 189 1.40 43.92 2.21
CA LEU A 189 0.24 43.43 2.97
C LEU A 189 0.57 42.81 4.34
N LEU A 190 1.85 42.60 4.67
CA LEU A 190 2.26 42.26 6.05
C LEU A 190 1.99 43.40 7.05
N LYS A 191 1.61 44.60 6.60
CA LYS A 191 1.23 45.75 7.44
C LYS A 191 -0.27 45.82 7.77
N GLU A 192 -1.06 44.87 7.27
CA GLU A 192 -2.51 44.78 7.52
C GLU A 192 -2.84 44.39 8.97
N LYS A 193 -3.96 44.88 9.51
CA LYS A 193 -4.42 44.52 10.86
C LYS A 193 -5.31 43.27 10.92
N HIS A 194 -5.89 42.85 9.80
CA HIS A 194 -6.85 41.76 9.79
C HIS A 194 -6.14 40.40 9.75
N HIS A 195 -6.19 39.67 10.87
CA HIS A 195 -5.54 38.36 11.08
C HIS A 195 -5.77 37.38 9.92
N GLY A 196 -7.02 37.25 9.45
CA GLY A 196 -7.37 36.37 8.33
C GLY A 196 -6.81 36.78 6.96
N VAL A 197 -6.24 37.98 6.83
CA VAL A 197 -5.45 38.41 5.65
C VAL A 197 -3.98 38.12 5.92
N LEU A 198 -3.46 38.53 7.09
CA LEU A 198 -2.08 38.25 7.50
C LEU A 198 -1.71 36.76 7.36
N ILE A 199 -2.55 35.84 7.86
CA ILE A 199 -2.27 34.40 7.77
C ILE A 199 -2.15 33.89 6.31
N SER A 200 -2.93 34.48 5.39
CA SER A 200 -2.90 34.16 3.97
C SER A 200 -1.69 34.76 3.27
N VAL A 201 -1.30 35.97 3.64
CA VAL A 201 -0.13 36.69 3.10
C VAL A 201 1.19 36.10 3.60
N VAL A 202 1.29 35.79 4.90
CA VAL A 202 2.43 35.07 5.49
C VAL A 202 2.62 33.72 4.80
N GLN A 203 1.54 33.00 4.50
CA GLN A 203 1.60 31.76 3.74
C GLN A 203 1.95 31.98 2.25
N LEU A 204 1.62 33.13 1.65
CA LEU A 204 2.07 33.50 0.30
C LEU A 204 3.58 33.76 0.29
N CYS A 205 4.10 34.58 1.21
CA CYS A 205 5.54 34.79 1.40
C CYS A 205 6.28 33.46 1.62
N THR A 206 5.72 32.54 2.41
CA THR A 206 6.30 31.20 2.69
C THR A 206 6.48 30.36 1.44
N GLU A 207 5.65 30.53 0.41
CA GLU A 207 5.78 29.79 -0.86
C GLU A 207 6.59 30.58 -1.90
N LEU A 208 6.53 31.91 -1.89
CA LEU A 208 7.42 32.77 -2.70
C LEU A 208 8.89 32.50 -2.37
N CYS A 209 9.26 32.43 -1.09
CA CYS A 209 10.62 32.09 -0.65
C CYS A 209 11.08 30.68 -1.06
N LYS A 210 10.17 29.78 -1.44
CA LYS A 210 10.50 28.43 -1.95
C LYS A 210 10.55 28.38 -3.47
N ALA A 211 9.84 29.28 -4.15
CA ALA A 211 9.74 29.33 -5.60
C ALA A 211 10.90 30.10 -6.24
N SER A 212 11.33 31.23 -5.63
CA SER A 212 12.45 32.04 -6.12
C SER A 212 13.39 32.45 -4.98
N ARG A 213 14.69 32.37 -5.25
CA ARG A 213 15.76 32.84 -4.36
C ARG A 213 15.76 34.36 -4.26
N GLU A 214 15.47 35.07 -5.33
CA GLU A 214 15.43 36.54 -5.36
C GLU A 214 14.26 37.07 -4.52
N ALA A 215 13.12 36.37 -4.56
CA ALA A 215 12.00 36.63 -3.66
C ALA A 215 12.36 36.38 -2.18
N LEU A 216 13.17 35.37 -1.88
CA LEU A 216 13.68 35.13 -0.52
C LEU A 216 14.59 36.28 -0.06
N GLU A 217 15.55 36.72 -0.88
CA GLU A 217 16.49 37.79 -0.54
C GLU A 217 15.81 39.17 -0.42
N TYR A 218 14.76 39.44 -1.22
CA TYR A 218 13.90 40.62 -1.07
C TYR A 218 13.05 40.57 0.22
N LEU A 219 12.41 39.42 0.48
CA LEU A 219 11.54 39.27 1.65
C LEU A 219 12.31 39.29 2.97
N ARG A 220 13.57 38.82 3.02
CA ARG A 220 14.48 39.04 4.16
C ARG A 220 14.58 40.52 4.54
N LYS A 221 14.97 41.35 3.57
CA LYS A 221 15.23 42.79 3.77
C LYS A 221 13.99 43.60 4.15
N HIS A 222 12.80 43.19 3.71
CA HIS A 222 11.58 43.99 3.88
C HIS A 222 10.49 43.39 4.79
N SER A 223 10.62 42.12 5.22
CA SER A 223 9.58 41.44 6.01
C SER A 223 9.97 41.13 7.46
N VAL A 224 11.26 40.97 7.77
CA VAL A 224 11.69 40.44 9.08
C VAL A 224 11.21 41.30 10.25
N GLU A 225 11.41 42.63 10.21
CA GLU A 225 10.89 43.54 11.24
C GLU A 225 9.36 43.45 11.41
N GLY A 226 8.64 43.35 10.28
CA GLY A 226 7.18 43.23 10.26
C GLY A 226 6.72 41.92 10.91
N LEU A 227 7.42 40.81 10.65
CA LEU A 227 7.12 39.50 11.23
C LEU A 227 7.48 39.44 12.72
N VAL A 228 8.62 40.02 13.13
CA VAL A 228 8.99 40.16 14.56
C VAL A 228 7.94 41.01 15.28
N ARG A 229 7.45 42.09 14.65
CA ARG A 229 6.36 42.90 15.18
C ARG A 229 5.06 42.11 15.30
N ILE A 230 4.58 41.44 14.25
CA ILE A 230 3.36 40.62 14.32
C ILE A 230 3.48 39.57 15.42
N LEU A 231 4.63 38.88 15.52
CA LEU A 231 4.85 37.86 16.53
C LEU A 231 4.87 38.44 17.95
N ARG A 232 5.48 39.62 18.15
CA ARG A 232 5.46 40.37 19.42
C ARG A 232 4.07 40.87 19.78
N ASP A 233 3.33 41.41 18.81
CA ASP A 233 1.97 41.92 18.98
C ASP A 233 1.03 40.76 19.34
N VAL A 234 1.05 39.63 18.62
CA VAL A 234 0.26 38.42 18.94
C VAL A 234 0.66 37.83 20.30
N SER A 235 1.95 37.75 20.63
CA SER A 235 2.45 37.20 21.90
C SER A 235 2.14 38.07 23.13
N ASN A 236 1.89 39.36 22.95
CA ASN A 236 1.60 40.31 24.03
C ASN A 236 0.19 40.92 23.96
N SER A 237 -0.62 40.48 23.00
CA SER A 237 -2.01 40.91 22.84
C SER A 237 -2.84 40.53 24.06
N SER A 238 -3.69 41.46 24.50
CA SER A 238 -4.77 41.14 25.44
C SER A 238 -5.80 40.22 24.77
N TYR A 239 -6.60 39.53 25.58
CA TYR A 239 -7.66 38.62 25.13
C TYR A 239 -8.55 39.25 24.04
N ALA A 240 -8.66 38.56 22.89
CA ALA A 240 -9.44 38.99 21.73
C ALA A 240 -10.43 37.88 21.34
N PRO A 241 -11.75 38.04 21.59
CA PRO A 241 -12.71 36.93 21.54
C PRO A 241 -12.96 36.33 20.15
N GLU A 242 -12.59 37.03 19.07
CA GLU A 242 -12.65 36.50 17.69
C GLU A 242 -11.50 35.52 17.36
N TYR A 243 -10.38 35.59 18.08
CA TYR A 243 -9.13 34.89 17.74
C TYR A 243 -8.52 34.10 18.91
N ASP A 244 -9.11 34.15 20.11
CA ASP A 244 -8.68 33.34 21.25
C ASP A 244 -9.03 31.87 21.07
N ILE A 245 -8.05 30.98 21.31
CA ILE A 245 -8.25 29.54 21.40
C ILE A 245 -7.70 29.04 22.73
N ALA A 246 -8.59 29.03 23.74
CA ALA A 246 -8.34 28.55 25.09
C ALA A 246 -7.27 29.35 25.87
N GLY A 247 -7.33 30.69 25.78
CA GLY A 247 -6.41 31.62 26.44
C GLY A 247 -5.17 31.99 25.61
N ILE A 248 -5.12 31.58 24.34
CA ILE A 248 -4.01 31.86 23.42
C ILE A 248 -4.55 32.58 22.18
N THR A 249 -4.02 33.78 21.94
CA THR A 249 -4.33 34.65 20.80
C THR A 249 -3.75 34.10 19.50
N ASP A 250 -4.65 33.76 18.55
CA ASP A 250 -4.38 33.28 17.19
C ASP A 250 -3.16 32.35 17.03
N PRO A 251 -3.23 31.10 17.56
CA PRO A 251 -2.15 30.13 17.39
C PRO A 251 -1.89 29.78 15.91
N PHE A 252 -2.87 29.97 15.02
CA PHE A 252 -2.69 29.67 13.59
C PHE A 252 -1.81 30.72 12.90
N LEU A 253 -2.05 32.01 13.12
CA LEU A 253 -1.16 33.08 12.65
C LEU A 253 0.24 32.94 13.27
N HIS A 254 0.30 32.69 14.59
CA HIS A 254 1.55 32.52 15.33
C HIS A 254 2.44 31.42 14.72
N ILE A 255 1.88 30.23 14.45
CA ILE A 255 2.58 29.10 13.81
C ILE A 255 3.01 29.44 12.36
N ARG A 256 2.18 30.15 11.59
CA ARG A 256 2.55 30.52 10.20
C ARG A 256 3.68 31.54 10.17
N VAL A 257 3.71 32.51 11.10
CA VAL A 257 4.80 33.48 11.23
C VAL A 257 6.11 32.80 11.62
N LEU A 258 6.10 31.93 12.64
CA LEU A 258 7.26 31.13 13.04
C LEU A 258 7.82 30.29 11.87
N ARG A 259 6.94 29.69 11.06
CA ARG A 259 7.33 28.90 9.89
C ARG A 259 7.98 29.74 8.78
N LEU A 260 7.45 30.94 8.50
CA LEU A 260 8.07 31.88 7.57
C LEU A 260 9.44 32.35 8.07
N MET A 261 9.55 32.66 9.37
CA MET A 261 10.82 33.02 10.00
C MET A 261 11.88 31.92 9.87
N ARG A 262 11.50 30.63 10.00
CA ARG A 262 12.42 29.50 9.73
C ARG A 262 12.96 29.53 8.30
N THR A 263 12.09 29.74 7.31
CA THR A 263 12.50 29.79 5.89
C THR A 263 13.34 31.04 5.57
N LEU A 264 13.10 32.16 6.24
CA LEU A 264 13.91 33.37 6.05
C LEU A 264 15.31 33.24 6.71
N GLY A 265 15.39 32.80 7.97
CA GLY A 265 16.64 32.71 8.74
C GLY A 265 17.55 31.51 8.42
N GLN A 266 17.13 30.60 7.53
CA GLN A 266 17.95 29.46 7.13
C GLN A 266 19.14 29.91 6.27
N GLY A 267 20.37 29.82 6.79
CA GLY A 267 21.58 30.29 6.11
C GLY A 267 21.67 31.82 6.06
N ASP A 268 21.36 32.48 7.17
CA ASP A 268 21.48 33.94 7.36
C ASP A 268 21.64 34.27 8.85
N ALA A 269 22.84 34.70 9.23
CA ALA A 269 23.17 35.02 10.61
C ALA A 269 22.48 36.32 11.08
N ASP A 270 22.50 37.38 10.26
CA ASP A 270 21.93 38.69 10.59
C ASP A 270 20.41 38.58 10.82
N CYS A 271 19.71 37.85 9.95
CA CYS A 271 18.28 37.56 10.14
C CYS A 271 18.04 36.63 11.35
N SER A 272 18.95 35.71 11.66
CA SER A 272 18.82 34.83 12.83
C SER A 272 18.97 35.61 14.14
N GLU A 273 19.92 36.54 14.23
CA GLU A 273 20.15 37.35 15.42
C GLU A 273 18.92 38.18 15.80
N HIS A 274 18.35 38.92 14.84
CA HIS A 274 17.13 39.72 15.04
C HIS A 274 15.90 38.91 15.47
N VAL A 275 15.91 37.59 15.26
CA VAL A 275 14.78 36.69 15.54
C VAL A 275 14.99 35.85 16.81
N ASN A 276 16.24 35.69 17.29
CA ASN A 276 16.56 34.93 18.50
C ASN A 276 15.82 35.45 19.75
N ASP A 277 15.74 36.77 19.95
CA ASP A 277 15.08 37.39 21.11
C ASP A 277 13.58 37.07 21.18
N ILE A 278 12.87 37.18 20.05
CA ILE A 278 11.43 36.90 20.00
C ILE A 278 11.16 35.40 20.10
N LEU A 279 12.03 34.54 19.57
CA LEU A 279 11.96 33.09 19.79
C LEU A 279 12.16 32.72 21.27
N ALA A 280 13.12 33.35 21.95
CA ALA A 280 13.32 33.17 23.39
C ALA A 280 12.10 33.65 24.20
N GLN A 281 11.50 34.79 23.83
CA GLN A 281 10.25 35.28 24.45
C GLN A 281 9.08 34.33 24.22
N VAL A 282 8.88 33.80 23.00
CA VAL A 282 7.81 32.84 22.69
C VAL A 282 8.02 31.51 23.43
N ALA A 283 9.25 30.98 23.42
CA ALA A 283 9.59 29.70 24.06
C ALA A 283 9.44 29.72 25.59
N THR A 284 9.58 30.89 26.22
CA THR A 284 9.45 31.06 27.68
C THR A 284 8.05 31.49 28.12
N LYS A 285 7.34 32.30 27.32
CA LYS A 285 5.99 32.82 27.67
C LYS A 285 4.85 31.85 27.33
N THR A 286 5.02 30.96 26.34
CA THR A 286 3.92 30.11 25.87
C THR A 286 3.61 28.97 26.86
N GLU A 287 2.35 28.89 27.31
CA GLU A 287 1.89 27.84 28.22
C GLU A 287 1.84 26.46 27.53
N SER A 288 2.44 25.44 28.15
CA SER A 288 2.45 24.04 27.64
C SER A 288 1.31 23.16 28.17
N ASN A 289 0.26 23.78 28.72
CA ASN A 289 -0.89 23.13 29.36
C ASN A 289 -2.04 22.79 28.39
N LYS A 290 -2.04 23.37 27.18
CA LYS A 290 -3.04 23.16 26.11
C LYS A 290 -2.37 22.81 24.78
N ASN A 291 -3.09 22.11 23.92
CA ASN A 291 -2.59 21.68 22.62
C ASN A 291 -2.24 22.85 21.69
N ALA A 292 -2.92 24.00 21.81
CA ALA A 292 -2.59 25.22 21.07
C ALA A 292 -1.18 25.75 21.42
N GLY A 293 -0.86 25.86 22.71
CA GLY A 293 0.46 26.31 23.17
C GLY A 293 1.56 25.29 22.88
N ASN A 294 1.25 23.98 23.01
CA ASN A 294 2.18 22.93 22.59
C ASN A 294 2.44 22.92 21.07
N ALA A 295 1.47 23.33 20.24
CA ALA A 295 1.66 23.49 18.80
C ALA A 295 2.47 24.76 18.42
N ILE A 296 2.34 25.85 19.17
CA ILE A 296 3.23 27.01 19.06
C ILE A 296 4.66 26.63 19.44
N LEU A 297 4.84 25.99 20.59
CA LEU A 297 6.15 25.51 21.06
C LEU A 297 6.78 24.50 20.10
N TYR A 298 5.98 23.63 19.46
CA TYR A 298 6.44 22.77 18.37
C TYR A 298 7.07 23.57 17.22
N GLU A 299 6.33 24.52 16.64
CA GLU A 299 6.86 25.26 15.49
C GLU A 299 8.02 26.18 15.92
N CYS A 300 7.99 26.72 17.13
CA CYS A 300 9.07 27.52 17.70
C CYS A 300 10.37 26.71 17.84
N VAL A 301 10.29 25.47 18.33
CA VAL A 301 11.46 24.58 18.41
C VAL A 301 11.91 24.12 17.02
N GLU A 302 11.00 23.86 16.07
CA GLU A 302 11.39 23.55 14.69
C GLU A 302 12.09 24.74 14.02
N THR A 303 11.67 25.97 14.33
CA THR A 303 12.32 27.21 13.89
C THR A 303 13.70 27.38 14.51
N ILE A 304 13.86 27.21 15.83
CA ILE A 304 15.16 27.27 16.52
C ILE A 304 16.16 26.24 15.96
N MET A 305 15.70 25.05 15.58
CA MET A 305 16.54 24.00 14.98
C MET A 305 16.85 24.25 13.49
N GLY A 306 16.04 25.05 12.79
CA GLY A 306 16.20 25.32 11.36
C GLY A 306 17.04 26.55 11.01
N ILE A 307 17.40 27.38 11.99
CA ILE A 307 18.17 28.62 11.82
C ILE A 307 19.51 28.58 12.57
N GLU A 308 20.36 29.59 12.37
CA GLU A 308 21.66 29.73 13.03
C GLU A 308 21.52 30.31 14.46
N ALA A 309 20.61 29.74 15.23
CA ALA A 309 20.33 30.12 16.61
C ALA A 309 21.48 29.83 17.58
N THR A 310 21.67 30.72 18.54
CA THR A 310 22.66 30.59 19.63
C THR A 310 22.52 29.26 20.37
N SER A 311 23.64 28.66 20.76
CA SER A 311 23.69 27.35 21.44
C SER A 311 22.79 27.25 22.68
N GLY A 312 22.69 28.32 23.48
CA GLY A 312 21.78 28.39 24.63
C GLY A 312 20.30 28.25 24.26
N LEU A 313 19.87 28.83 23.13
CA LEU A 313 18.50 28.73 22.63
C LEU A 313 18.20 27.33 22.07
N ARG A 314 19.18 26.69 21.41
CA ARG A 314 19.10 25.27 21.00
C ARG A 314 19.00 24.32 22.20
N VAL A 315 19.76 24.56 23.28
CA VAL A 315 19.66 23.79 24.53
C VAL A 315 18.29 23.98 25.21
N LEU A 316 17.77 25.21 25.29
CA LEU A 316 16.41 25.47 25.78
C LEU A 316 15.36 24.69 24.96
N ALA A 317 15.49 24.71 23.64
CA ALA A 317 14.59 24.00 22.74
C ALA A 317 14.63 22.47 22.95
N ILE A 318 15.81 21.86 23.13
CA ILE A 318 15.93 20.42 23.44
C ILE A 318 15.35 20.09 24.82
N ASN A 319 15.52 20.94 25.82
CA ASN A 319 14.88 20.76 27.13
C ASN A 319 13.34 20.79 27.03
N ILE A 320 12.77 21.60 26.14
CA ILE A 320 11.32 21.61 25.83
C ILE A 320 10.90 20.26 25.20
N LEU A 321 11.70 19.70 24.29
CA LEU A 321 11.44 18.37 23.71
C LEU A 321 11.54 17.25 24.75
N GLY A 322 12.50 17.32 25.68
CA GLY A 322 12.60 16.40 26.81
C GLY A 322 11.33 16.43 27.68
N ARG A 323 10.81 17.62 27.99
CA ARG A 323 9.51 17.79 28.68
C ARG A 323 8.33 17.24 27.88
N PHE A 324 8.38 17.27 26.55
CA PHE A 324 7.36 16.68 25.70
C PHE A 324 7.44 15.14 25.61
N LEU A 325 8.64 14.54 25.64
CA LEU A 325 8.79 13.08 25.77
C LEU A 325 8.21 12.54 27.08
N SER A 326 8.37 13.26 28.19
CA SER A 326 7.82 12.89 29.49
C SER A 326 6.36 13.30 29.70
N ASN A 327 5.64 13.72 28.65
CA ASN A 327 4.23 14.09 28.72
C ASN A 327 3.33 12.83 28.75
N ARG A 328 2.17 12.91 29.40
CA ARG A 328 1.19 11.82 29.45
C ARG A 328 0.41 11.65 28.14
N ASP A 329 0.35 12.67 27.29
CA ASP A 329 -0.33 12.60 25.99
C ASP A 329 0.55 11.93 24.91
N ASN A 330 0.09 10.79 24.38
CA ASN A 330 0.72 10.07 23.27
C ASN A 330 0.99 10.97 22.06
N ASN A 331 0.09 11.91 21.75
CA ASN A 331 0.26 12.83 20.63
C ASN A 331 1.50 13.72 20.82
N ILE A 332 1.71 14.23 22.05
CA ILE A 332 2.84 15.09 22.40
C ILE A 332 4.15 14.27 22.39
N ARG A 333 4.14 13.03 22.87
CA ARG A 333 5.30 12.12 22.83
C ARG A 333 5.69 11.74 21.39
N TYR A 334 4.71 11.35 20.56
CA TYR A 334 4.93 11.08 19.14
C TYR A 334 5.51 12.31 18.42
N VAL A 335 4.96 13.50 18.66
CA VAL A 335 5.48 14.75 18.12
C VAL A 335 6.93 15.01 18.55
N ALA A 336 7.26 14.85 19.83
CA ALA A 336 8.61 15.04 20.36
C ALA A 336 9.66 14.12 19.72
N LEU A 337 9.33 12.83 19.51
CA LEU A 337 10.21 11.89 18.82
C LEU A 337 10.52 12.33 17.38
N ASN A 338 9.51 12.79 16.64
CA ASN A 338 9.70 13.34 15.28
C ASN A 338 10.54 14.63 15.28
N MET A 339 10.48 15.45 16.34
CA MET A 339 11.32 16.65 16.48
C MET A 339 12.77 16.32 16.79
N LEU A 340 13.01 15.40 17.73
CA LEU A 340 14.36 14.97 18.09
C LEU A 340 15.07 14.29 16.91
N MET A 341 14.33 13.55 16.10
CA MET A 341 14.83 12.98 14.83
C MET A 341 15.32 14.04 13.84
N LYS A 342 14.67 15.22 13.76
CA LYS A 342 15.17 16.38 13.01
C LYS A 342 16.39 17.02 13.69
N ALA A 343 16.32 17.21 15.01
CA ALA A 343 17.39 17.85 15.81
C ALA A 343 18.71 17.06 15.80
N MET A 344 18.67 15.73 15.59
CA MET A 344 19.86 14.89 15.43
C MET A 344 20.78 15.30 14.28
N ALA A 345 20.28 16.03 13.26
CA ALA A 345 21.11 16.58 12.19
C ALA A 345 21.90 17.83 12.61
N VAL A 346 21.64 18.39 13.80
CA VAL A 346 22.15 19.68 14.28
C VAL A 346 22.93 19.56 15.59
N ASP A 347 22.40 18.82 16.57
CA ASP A 347 23.08 18.58 17.86
C ASP A 347 22.76 17.17 18.39
N THR A 348 23.65 16.21 18.10
CA THR A 348 23.54 14.82 18.57
C THR A 348 23.80 14.69 20.07
N LEU A 349 24.70 15.52 20.63
CA LEU A 349 25.17 15.40 22.02
C LEU A 349 24.10 15.84 23.02
N ALA A 350 23.32 16.87 22.70
CA ALA A 350 22.19 17.29 23.53
C ALA A 350 21.01 16.30 23.45
N VAL A 351 20.72 15.71 22.27
CA VAL A 351 19.67 14.67 22.14
C VAL A 351 20.04 13.40 22.93
N GLN A 352 21.32 12.98 22.93
CA GLN A 352 21.78 11.81 23.70
C GLN A 352 21.48 11.89 25.21
N ARG A 353 21.28 13.08 25.78
CA ARG A 353 20.88 13.24 27.20
C ARG A 353 19.53 12.60 27.51
N HIS A 354 18.63 12.55 26.51
CA HIS A 354 17.29 11.97 26.64
C HIS A 354 17.23 10.50 26.17
N ARG A 355 18.36 9.84 25.91
CA ARG A 355 18.41 8.45 25.41
C ARG A 355 17.59 7.45 26.23
N VAL A 356 17.49 7.64 27.55
CA VAL A 356 16.77 6.73 28.46
C VAL A 356 15.27 6.82 28.22
N THR A 357 14.69 8.02 28.22
CA THR A 357 13.24 8.21 27.96
C THR A 357 12.87 7.92 26.50
N ILE A 358 13.79 8.10 25.56
CA ILE A 358 13.62 7.67 24.17
C ILE A 358 13.55 6.14 24.08
N LEU A 359 14.40 5.41 24.82
CA LEU A 359 14.36 3.95 24.84
C LEU A 359 13.11 3.42 25.57
N GLU A 360 12.67 4.07 26.65
CA GLU A 360 11.37 3.77 27.28
C GLU A 360 10.21 3.88 26.27
N CYS A 361 10.27 4.84 25.34
CA CYS A 361 9.28 4.97 24.26
C CYS A 361 9.32 3.84 23.21
N VAL A 362 10.40 3.05 23.12
CA VAL A 362 10.44 1.82 22.28
C VAL A 362 9.55 0.73 22.89
N LYS A 363 9.27 0.81 24.20
CA LYS A 363 8.44 -0.15 24.96
C LYS A 363 7.00 0.36 25.20
N ASP A 364 6.60 1.44 24.52
CA ASP A 364 5.26 2.03 24.67
C ASP A 364 4.14 1.16 24.09
N ALA A 365 2.90 1.35 24.53
CA ALA A 365 1.75 0.64 23.96
C ALA A 365 1.46 1.05 22.50
N ASP A 366 1.69 2.32 22.13
CA ASP A 366 1.35 2.85 20.81
C ASP A 366 2.39 2.45 19.75
N VAL A 367 1.94 1.71 18.73
CA VAL A 367 2.79 1.23 17.62
C VAL A 367 3.47 2.39 16.88
N SER A 368 2.82 3.55 16.77
CA SER A 368 3.35 4.75 16.11
C SER A 368 4.50 5.36 16.91
N ILE A 369 4.36 5.39 18.24
CA ILE A 369 5.42 5.83 19.16
C ILE A 369 6.59 4.85 19.09
N ARG A 370 6.34 3.54 19.19
CA ARG A 370 7.39 2.51 19.11
C ARG A 370 8.21 2.56 17.83
N LYS A 371 7.56 2.66 16.66
CA LYS A 371 8.26 2.75 15.37
C LYS A 371 9.11 4.03 15.26
N ARG A 372 8.61 5.20 15.70
CA ARG A 372 9.41 6.45 15.73
C ARG A 372 10.54 6.44 16.75
N ALA A 373 10.31 5.83 17.92
CA ALA A 373 11.34 5.65 18.93
C ALA A 373 12.47 4.75 18.43
N LEU A 374 12.14 3.63 17.77
CA LEU A 374 13.12 2.72 17.17
C LEU A 374 13.93 3.38 16.04
N GLU A 375 13.29 4.17 15.17
CA GLU A 375 13.99 4.98 14.16
C GLU A 375 14.95 6.00 14.79
N LEU A 376 14.55 6.65 15.88
CA LEU A 376 15.40 7.60 16.62
C LEU A 376 16.56 6.89 17.35
N VAL A 377 16.31 5.73 17.95
CA VAL A 377 17.33 4.89 18.58
C VAL A 377 18.36 4.42 17.56
N TYR A 378 17.95 4.04 16.34
CA TYR A 378 18.85 3.70 15.24
C TYR A 378 19.80 4.86 14.84
N LEU A 379 19.33 6.11 14.92
CA LEU A 379 20.16 7.29 14.65
C LEU A 379 21.07 7.67 15.84
N LEU A 380 20.66 7.32 17.06
CA LEU A 380 21.42 7.54 18.31
C LEU A 380 22.56 6.54 18.56
N VAL A 381 22.79 5.58 17.65
CA VAL A 381 23.87 4.60 17.84
C VAL A 381 25.24 5.20 17.52
N ASN A 382 26.18 4.98 18.43
CA ASN A 382 27.58 5.33 18.35
C ASN A 382 28.42 4.13 18.85
N ASP A 383 29.70 4.06 18.46
CA ASP A 383 30.64 3.00 18.86
C ASP A 383 30.74 2.83 20.39
N THR A 384 30.54 3.91 21.16
CA THR A 384 30.54 3.89 22.63
C THR A 384 29.25 3.38 23.27
N ASN A 385 28.14 3.32 22.54
CA ASN A 385 26.82 2.97 23.08
C ASN A 385 26.18 1.73 22.41
N VAL A 386 26.73 1.25 21.28
CA VAL A 386 26.18 0.12 20.52
C VAL A 386 25.98 -1.14 21.38
N LYS A 387 26.96 -1.53 22.22
CA LYS A 387 26.89 -2.78 23.00
C LYS A 387 25.71 -2.81 24.00
N PRO A 388 25.54 -1.85 24.93
CA PRO A 388 24.39 -1.86 25.85
C PRO A 388 23.06 -1.64 25.13
N LEU A 389 23.02 -0.81 24.09
CA LEU A 389 21.80 -0.47 23.36
C LEU A 389 21.28 -1.66 22.54
N THR A 390 22.18 -2.38 21.85
CA THR A 390 21.84 -3.60 21.11
C THR A 390 21.33 -4.67 22.06
N LYS A 391 21.97 -4.86 23.22
CA LYS A 391 21.49 -5.80 24.24
C LYS A 391 20.05 -5.50 24.64
N GLU A 392 19.73 -4.25 25.00
CA GLU A 392 18.38 -3.91 25.46
C GLU A 392 17.30 -4.00 24.35
N LEU A 393 17.67 -3.74 23.08
CA LEU A 393 16.78 -3.99 21.93
C LEU A 393 16.53 -5.48 21.71
N VAL A 394 17.56 -6.33 21.85
CA VAL A 394 17.45 -7.79 21.70
C VAL A 394 16.71 -8.42 22.89
N ASP A 395 16.89 -7.91 24.12
CA ASP A 395 16.14 -8.37 25.28
C ASP A 395 14.67 -7.91 25.23
N TYR A 396 14.34 -6.81 24.54
CA TYR A 396 12.94 -6.42 24.23
C TYR A 396 12.33 -7.22 23.07
N LEU A 397 13.14 -7.74 22.15
CA LEU A 397 12.69 -8.57 21.01
C LEU A 397 11.97 -9.85 21.47
N GLU A 398 12.38 -10.39 22.62
CA GLU A 398 11.77 -11.57 23.27
C GLU A 398 10.30 -11.33 23.68
N VAL A 399 9.94 -10.09 24.02
CA VAL A 399 8.63 -9.70 24.57
C VAL A 399 7.76 -8.92 23.56
N SER A 400 8.32 -8.57 22.39
CA SER A 400 7.67 -7.71 21.39
C SER A 400 6.52 -8.39 20.63
N ASP A 401 5.56 -7.61 20.12
CA ASP A 401 4.51 -8.09 19.21
C ASP A 401 5.08 -8.51 17.84
N ASP A 402 4.50 -9.51 17.19
CA ASP A 402 5.00 -10.05 15.91
C ASP A 402 5.02 -8.99 14.78
N ASP A 403 4.01 -8.11 14.69
CA ASP A 403 3.95 -6.97 13.77
C ASP A 403 5.06 -5.91 14.00
N PHE A 404 5.73 -5.95 15.15
CA PHE A 404 6.86 -5.10 15.50
C PHE A 404 8.21 -5.83 15.43
N LYS A 405 8.22 -7.16 15.59
CA LYS A 405 9.43 -7.98 15.49
C LYS A 405 10.13 -7.83 14.13
N GLU A 406 9.41 -7.72 13.00
CA GLU A 406 10.07 -7.52 11.69
C GLU A 406 10.89 -6.21 11.64
N ASP A 407 10.29 -5.08 12.03
CA ASP A 407 10.96 -3.78 12.07
C ASP A 407 12.12 -3.78 13.08
N LEU A 408 11.90 -4.33 14.27
CA LEU A 408 12.89 -4.40 15.34
C LEU A 408 14.09 -5.26 14.94
N THR A 409 13.87 -6.46 14.41
CA THR A 409 14.93 -7.35 13.90
C THR A 409 15.69 -6.70 12.74
N ALA A 410 14.99 -6.11 11.76
CA ALA A 410 15.65 -5.42 10.64
C ALA A 410 16.55 -4.26 11.11
N LYS A 411 16.13 -3.50 12.13
CA LYS A 411 16.94 -2.43 12.72
C LYS A 411 18.10 -2.96 13.56
N ILE A 412 17.92 -4.01 14.35
CA ILE A 412 19.00 -4.65 15.11
C ILE A 412 20.09 -5.18 14.17
N CYS A 413 19.72 -5.91 13.10
CA CYS A 413 20.68 -6.37 12.09
C CYS A 413 21.44 -5.18 11.47
N SER A 414 20.74 -4.11 11.06
CA SER A 414 21.38 -2.92 10.49
C SER A 414 22.26 -2.13 11.47
N ILE A 415 22.06 -2.26 12.79
CA ILE A 415 22.94 -1.70 13.82
C ILE A 415 24.20 -2.55 13.94
N VAL A 416 24.03 -3.87 14.08
CA VAL A 416 25.13 -4.81 14.28
C VAL A 416 26.05 -4.84 13.06
N GLU A 417 25.51 -4.86 11.83
CA GLU A 417 26.28 -4.75 10.57
C GLU A 417 27.08 -3.45 10.42
N LYS A 418 26.63 -2.34 11.03
CA LYS A 418 27.26 -1.03 10.86
C LYS A 418 28.33 -0.72 11.90
N PHE A 419 28.20 -1.27 13.12
CA PHE A 419 29.01 -0.89 14.28
C PHE A 419 29.80 -2.08 14.88
N SER A 420 29.82 -3.25 14.24
CA SER A 420 30.66 -4.38 14.64
C SER A 420 32.14 -4.13 14.29
N GLN A 421 32.90 -3.60 15.25
CA GLN A 421 34.36 -3.60 15.19
C GLN A 421 34.97 -4.98 15.52
N ASP A 422 34.18 -5.85 16.16
CA ASP A 422 34.55 -7.19 16.64
C ASP A 422 33.66 -8.24 15.96
N LYS A 423 34.29 -9.21 15.28
CA LYS A 423 33.60 -10.29 14.55
C LYS A 423 32.94 -11.31 15.49
N LEU A 424 33.50 -11.57 16.68
CA LEU A 424 32.88 -12.50 17.64
C LEU A 424 31.57 -11.92 18.17
N TRP A 425 31.59 -10.66 18.61
CA TRP A 425 30.38 -9.97 19.08
C TRP A 425 29.29 -9.87 17.99
N TYR A 426 29.66 -9.65 16.72
CA TYR A 426 28.69 -9.68 15.61
C TYR A 426 27.96 -11.03 15.53
N LEU A 427 28.73 -12.14 15.54
CA LEU A 427 28.18 -13.49 15.45
C LEU A 427 27.25 -13.79 16.63
N ASP A 428 27.64 -13.44 17.86
CA ASP A 428 26.81 -13.62 19.05
C ASP A 428 25.45 -12.94 18.94
N GLN A 429 25.42 -11.67 18.50
CA GLN A 429 24.17 -10.94 18.36
C GLN A 429 23.30 -11.54 17.24
N MET A 430 23.89 -11.92 16.10
CA MET A 430 23.16 -12.52 14.99
C MET A 430 22.63 -13.92 15.32
N PHE A 431 23.37 -14.73 16.09
CA PHE A 431 22.88 -16.03 16.57
C PHE A 431 21.73 -15.85 17.58
N LYS A 432 21.79 -14.88 18.52
CA LYS A 432 20.65 -14.59 19.41
C LYS A 432 19.42 -14.11 18.61
N VAL A 433 19.59 -13.20 17.65
CA VAL A 433 18.49 -12.69 16.80
C VAL A 433 17.85 -13.81 15.96
N LEU A 434 18.64 -14.68 15.34
CA LEU A 434 18.15 -15.84 14.58
C LEU A 434 17.40 -16.85 15.44
N THR A 435 17.88 -17.10 16.68
CA THR A 435 17.26 -17.99 17.66
C THR A 435 15.87 -17.48 18.08
N LEU A 436 15.73 -16.17 18.27
CA LEU A 436 14.46 -15.55 18.68
C LEU A 436 13.48 -15.30 17.53
N THR A 437 13.98 -14.89 16.35
CA THR A 437 13.14 -14.29 15.30
C THR A 437 13.54 -14.64 13.87
N GLY A 438 14.26 -15.75 13.64
CA GLY A 438 14.74 -16.14 12.31
C GLY A 438 13.71 -16.11 11.18
N ASN A 439 12.42 -16.37 11.45
CA ASN A 439 11.34 -16.25 10.45
C ASN A 439 11.10 -14.83 9.92
N PHE A 440 11.51 -13.79 10.66
CA PHE A 440 11.42 -12.38 10.26
C PHE A 440 12.74 -11.83 9.67
N VAL A 441 13.82 -12.63 9.69
CA VAL A 441 15.13 -12.25 9.14
C VAL A 441 15.12 -12.40 7.62
N LYS A 442 15.28 -11.28 6.90
CA LYS A 442 15.32 -11.22 5.43
C LYS A 442 16.53 -11.95 4.87
N ASP A 443 16.37 -12.56 3.69
CA ASP A 443 17.37 -13.45 3.11
C ASP A 443 18.75 -12.80 2.93
N ASP A 444 18.79 -11.53 2.53
CA ASP A 444 20.02 -10.73 2.36
C ASP A 444 20.91 -10.65 3.62
N VAL A 445 20.34 -10.86 4.81
CA VAL A 445 21.05 -10.80 6.10
C VAL A 445 21.72 -12.15 6.39
N TRP A 446 20.99 -13.27 6.27
CA TRP A 446 21.55 -14.58 6.59
C TRP A 446 22.56 -15.08 5.53
N HIS A 447 22.42 -14.64 4.26
CA HIS A 447 23.47 -14.82 3.26
C HIS A 447 24.75 -14.03 3.61
N ALA A 448 24.63 -12.79 4.09
CA ALA A 448 25.79 -11.99 4.51
C ALA A 448 26.51 -12.59 5.73
N LEU A 449 25.75 -13.13 6.69
CA LEU A 449 26.27 -13.89 7.83
C LEU A 449 27.10 -15.12 7.38
N ILE A 450 26.62 -15.86 6.39
CA ILE A 450 27.37 -16.99 5.79
C ILE A 450 28.69 -16.51 5.15
N VAL A 451 28.68 -15.39 4.42
CA VAL A 451 29.90 -14.80 3.85
C VAL A 451 30.89 -14.40 4.95
N LEU A 452 30.44 -13.78 6.04
CA LEU A 452 31.32 -13.42 7.16
C LEU A 452 31.94 -14.65 7.83
N ILE A 453 31.15 -15.69 8.12
CA ILE A 453 31.65 -16.95 8.69
C ILE A 453 32.67 -17.61 7.76
N SER A 454 32.47 -17.57 6.44
CA SER A 454 33.43 -18.10 5.47
C SER A 454 34.79 -17.36 5.51
N ASN A 455 34.78 -16.05 5.77
CA ASN A 455 35.96 -15.20 5.86
C ASN A 455 36.61 -15.15 7.27
N ALA A 456 36.07 -15.87 8.26
CA ALA A 456 36.55 -15.88 9.65
C ALA A 456 36.99 -17.30 10.10
N PRO A 457 38.13 -17.84 9.59
CA PRO A 457 38.53 -19.23 9.82
C PRO A 457 38.74 -19.59 11.30
N GLU A 458 39.16 -18.62 12.12
CA GLU A 458 39.31 -18.78 13.57
C GLU A 458 37.97 -18.93 14.30
N LEU A 459 36.87 -18.37 13.76
CA LEU A 459 35.53 -18.38 14.37
C LEU A 459 34.60 -19.44 13.79
N GLN A 460 35.05 -20.22 12.79
CA GLN A 460 34.23 -21.30 12.18
C GLN A 460 33.89 -22.40 13.20
N GLY A 461 34.86 -22.85 13.99
CA GLY A 461 34.65 -23.85 15.04
C GLY A 461 33.66 -23.39 16.12
N TYR A 462 33.74 -22.12 16.54
CA TYR A 462 32.78 -21.47 17.44
C TYR A 462 31.37 -21.41 16.83
N SER A 463 31.27 -20.87 15.61
CA SER A 463 30.01 -20.65 14.89
C SER A 463 29.18 -21.93 14.79
N VAL A 464 29.80 -23.05 14.42
CA VAL A 464 29.10 -24.32 14.20
C VAL A 464 28.58 -24.91 15.51
N ARG A 465 29.35 -24.85 16.61
CA ARG A 465 28.92 -25.34 17.92
C ARG A 465 27.81 -24.47 18.53
N SER A 466 27.91 -23.15 18.38
CA SER A 466 26.88 -22.20 18.82
C SER A 466 25.57 -22.38 18.03
N LEU A 467 25.65 -22.44 16.69
CA LEU A 467 24.50 -22.73 15.81
C LEU A 467 23.90 -24.13 16.06
N TYR A 468 24.70 -25.12 16.44
CA TYR A 468 24.21 -26.46 16.80
C TYR A 468 23.43 -26.45 18.12
N LYS A 469 23.91 -25.77 19.17
CA LYS A 469 23.12 -25.52 20.41
C LYS A 469 21.80 -24.80 20.08
N ALA A 470 21.86 -23.75 19.25
CA ALA A 470 20.67 -22.98 18.84
C ALA A 470 19.67 -23.80 18.01
N LEU A 471 20.13 -24.67 17.12
CA LEU A 471 19.29 -25.55 16.31
C LEU A 471 18.53 -26.58 17.16
N GLN A 472 19.17 -27.12 18.21
CA GLN A 472 18.50 -28.00 19.17
C GLN A 472 17.41 -27.26 19.96
N ALA A 473 17.69 -26.02 20.41
CA ALA A 473 16.75 -25.22 21.20
C ALA A 473 15.57 -24.65 20.38
N SER A 474 15.83 -24.15 19.16
CA SER A 474 14.90 -23.27 18.43
C SER A 474 14.78 -23.60 16.94
N GLY A 475 14.92 -24.87 16.55
CA GLY A 475 14.76 -25.36 15.16
C GLY A 475 13.37 -25.20 14.52
N THR A 476 12.50 -24.33 15.04
CA THR A 476 11.28 -23.81 14.39
C THR A 476 11.54 -22.57 13.53
N GLN A 477 12.64 -21.85 13.78
CA GLN A 477 13.03 -20.64 13.04
C GLN A 477 13.76 -21.01 11.74
N GLU A 478 13.23 -20.65 10.58
CA GLU A 478 13.72 -21.21 9.32
C GLU A 478 15.10 -20.67 8.90
N SER A 479 15.32 -19.35 9.00
CA SER A 479 16.63 -18.76 8.66
C SER A 479 17.76 -19.25 9.58
N LEU A 480 17.45 -19.60 10.84
CA LEU A 480 18.38 -20.30 11.73
C LEU A 480 18.73 -21.68 11.17
N VAL A 481 17.72 -22.46 10.76
CA VAL A 481 17.92 -23.79 10.16
C VAL A 481 18.76 -23.66 8.87
N ARG A 482 18.48 -22.70 7.98
CA ARG A 482 19.27 -22.47 6.75
C ARG A 482 20.76 -22.26 7.05
N VAL A 483 21.09 -21.36 7.98
CA VAL A 483 22.48 -21.06 8.36
C VAL A 483 23.15 -22.25 9.06
N ALA A 484 22.49 -22.85 10.06
CA ALA A 484 23.02 -23.99 10.80
C ALA A 484 23.29 -25.20 9.89
N VAL A 485 22.37 -25.52 8.97
CA VAL A 485 22.52 -26.60 7.97
C VAL A 485 23.72 -26.34 7.06
N TRP A 486 23.92 -25.11 6.60
CA TRP A 486 25.09 -24.75 5.77
C TRP A 486 26.40 -24.89 6.56
N CYS A 487 26.48 -24.33 7.78
CA CYS A 487 27.66 -24.40 8.63
C CYS A 487 28.03 -25.85 9.02
N ILE A 488 27.04 -26.69 9.37
CA ILE A 488 27.26 -28.12 9.63
C ILE A 488 27.75 -28.84 8.36
N GLY A 489 27.23 -28.48 7.18
CA GLY A 489 27.63 -29.07 5.90
C GLY A 489 29.08 -28.77 5.48
N GLU A 490 29.59 -27.55 5.69
CA GLU A 490 30.98 -27.18 5.38
C GLU A 490 31.98 -27.60 6.48
N TYR A 491 31.60 -27.44 7.75
CA TYR A 491 32.52 -27.44 8.90
C TYR A 491 32.19 -28.51 9.96
N GLY A 492 31.35 -29.50 9.64
CA GLY A 492 31.00 -30.59 10.58
C GLY A 492 32.21 -31.35 11.15
N GLU A 493 33.34 -31.36 10.44
CA GLU A 493 34.62 -31.88 10.95
C GLU A 493 35.20 -31.10 12.14
N MET A 494 34.89 -29.80 12.28
CA MET A 494 35.27 -29.01 13.46
C MET A 494 34.34 -29.29 14.64
N LEU A 495 33.05 -29.55 14.38
CA LEU A 495 32.02 -29.85 15.40
C LEU A 495 32.32 -31.14 16.17
N VAL A 496 32.77 -32.19 15.48
CA VAL A 496 33.06 -33.50 16.10
C VAL A 496 34.45 -33.53 16.76
N ASN A 497 35.45 -32.89 16.15
CA ASN A 497 36.83 -32.94 16.64
C ASN A 497 37.20 -31.84 17.65
N ASN A 498 36.29 -30.92 17.98
CA ASN A 498 36.52 -29.73 18.83
C ASN A 498 37.74 -28.89 18.41
N ILE A 499 38.00 -28.81 17.09
CA ILE A 499 39.06 -27.99 16.51
C ILE A 499 38.61 -26.51 16.50
N SER A 500 39.50 -25.61 16.89
CA SER A 500 39.22 -24.17 17.09
C SER A 500 38.15 -23.92 18.16
N MET A 501 38.37 -24.48 19.36
CA MET A 501 37.66 -24.13 20.59
C MET A 501 38.25 -22.84 21.20
N LEU A 502 37.38 -21.97 21.73
CA LEU A 502 37.73 -20.74 22.45
C LEU A 502 37.58 -20.95 23.96
N ASP A 503 38.41 -20.28 24.76
CA ASP A 503 38.45 -20.42 26.24
C ASP A 503 37.15 -20.01 26.97
N VAL A 504 36.18 -19.43 26.25
CA VAL A 504 34.89 -18.95 26.77
C VAL A 504 33.80 -20.03 26.68
N GLU A 505 34.07 -21.17 26.03
CA GLU A 505 33.05 -22.16 25.69
C GLU A 505 32.92 -23.34 26.67
N GLU A 506 31.68 -23.75 26.94
CA GLU A 506 31.41 -25.08 27.50
C GLU A 506 31.71 -26.17 26.44
N PRO A 507 32.54 -27.18 26.73
CA PRO A 507 32.83 -28.25 25.79
C PRO A 507 31.58 -29.12 25.54
N ILE A 508 31.27 -29.36 24.27
CA ILE A 508 30.31 -30.39 23.85
C ILE A 508 31.09 -31.54 23.21
N THR A 509 30.71 -32.79 23.48
CA THR A 509 31.10 -33.94 22.68
C THR A 509 29.94 -34.32 21.77
N VAL A 510 29.98 -33.92 20.51
CA VAL A 510 28.95 -34.24 19.49
C VAL A 510 29.44 -35.38 18.61
N THR A 511 28.69 -36.46 18.47
CA THR A 511 29.08 -37.58 17.59
C THR A 511 28.75 -37.34 16.11
N GLU A 512 29.43 -38.05 15.21
CA GLU A 512 29.09 -38.04 13.77
C GLU A 512 27.62 -38.41 13.50
N SER A 513 26.99 -39.24 14.36
CA SER A 513 25.59 -39.59 14.22
C SER A 513 24.69 -38.40 14.53
N GLU A 514 24.90 -37.73 15.67
CA GLU A 514 24.06 -36.61 16.11
C GLU A 514 24.02 -35.45 15.11
N ALA A 515 25.15 -35.17 14.45
CA ALA A 515 25.20 -34.20 13.36
C ALA A 515 24.31 -34.59 12.16
N VAL A 516 24.20 -35.90 11.85
CA VAL A 516 23.30 -36.42 10.82
C VAL A 516 21.85 -36.48 11.31
N ASP A 517 21.61 -36.85 12.58
CA ASP A 517 20.30 -36.83 13.23
C ASP A 517 19.68 -35.42 13.21
N ALA A 518 20.47 -34.38 13.44
CA ALA A 518 20.01 -32.98 13.36
C ALA A 518 19.58 -32.58 11.94
N LEU A 519 20.33 -32.97 10.90
CA LEU A 519 19.95 -32.74 9.50
C LEU A 519 18.73 -33.58 9.08
N GLU A 520 18.63 -34.82 9.56
CA GLU A 520 17.48 -35.69 9.31
C GLU A 520 16.20 -35.15 9.97
N LEU A 521 16.31 -34.61 11.18
CA LEU A 521 15.24 -33.92 11.89
C LEU A 521 14.82 -32.63 11.17
N ALA A 522 15.77 -31.83 10.67
CA ALA A 522 15.47 -30.64 9.88
C ALA A 522 14.71 -30.98 8.58
N LEU A 523 15.17 -32.01 7.85
CA LEU A 523 14.55 -32.46 6.60
C LEU A 523 13.12 -33.00 6.80
N LYS A 524 12.87 -33.68 7.93
CA LYS A 524 11.57 -34.27 8.29
C LYS A 524 10.52 -33.27 8.81
N ARG A 525 10.90 -32.05 9.20
CA ARG A 525 9.94 -31.03 9.68
C ARG A 525 9.02 -30.59 8.53
N TYR A 526 7.71 -30.59 8.79
CA TYR A 526 6.67 -30.31 7.78
C TYR A 526 6.70 -28.85 7.29
N SER A 527 6.99 -27.91 8.19
CA SER A 527 6.97 -26.45 7.97
C SER A 527 8.15 -25.88 7.16
N VAL A 528 9.05 -26.72 6.67
CA VAL A 528 10.32 -26.32 6.04
C VAL A 528 10.15 -26.15 4.53
N ASP A 529 10.65 -25.05 3.97
CA ASP A 529 10.56 -24.74 2.55
C ASP A 529 11.43 -25.67 1.67
N VAL A 530 11.11 -25.70 0.38
CA VAL A 530 11.90 -26.36 -0.67
C VAL A 530 13.37 -25.92 -0.63
N THR A 531 13.67 -24.63 -0.48
CA THR A 531 15.06 -24.12 -0.39
C THR A 531 15.82 -24.78 0.75
N THR A 532 15.25 -24.75 1.96
CA THR A 532 15.86 -25.28 3.18
C THR A 532 16.00 -26.81 3.12
N ARG A 533 15.02 -27.55 2.58
CA ARG A 533 15.16 -28.99 2.30
C ARG A 533 16.25 -29.28 1.27
N ALA A 534 16.36 -28.46 0.22
CA ALA A 534 17.39 -28.59 -0.81
C ALA A 534 18.80 -28.27 -0.29
N MET A 535 18.93 -27.38 0.70
CA MET A 535 20.16 -27.15 1.47
C MET A 535 20.50 -28.35 2.38
N CYS A 536 19.51 -28.95 3.06
CA CYS A 536 19.72 -30.15 3.88
C CYS A 536 20.31 -31.31 3.05
N LEU A 537 19.83 -31.53 1.83
CA LEU A 537 20.37 -32.55 0.92
C LEU A 537 21.84 -32.26 0.53
N VAL A 538 22.22 -30.99 0.33
CA VAL A 538 23.60 -30.59 0.02
C VAL A 538 24.53 -30.77 1.22
N ALA A 539 24.07 -30.38 2.43
CA ALA A 539 24.81 -30.60 3.67
C ALA A 539 25.03 -32.09 3.94
N LEU A 540 23.99 -32.92 3.75
CA LEU A 540 24.10 -34.38 3.83
C LEU A 540 25.12 -34.93 2.81
N LEU A 541 25.12 -34.47 1.56
CA LEU A 541 26.12 -34.89 0.57
C LEU A 541 27.56 -34.58 1.06
N LYS A 542 27.81 -33.37 1.55
CA LYS A 542 29.12 -32.95 2.08
C LYS A 542 29.53 -33.79 3.31
N LEU A 543 28.64 -33.95 4.29
CA LEU A 543 28.88 -34.83 5.44
C LEU A 543 29.19 -36.26 5.01
N SER A 544 28.57 -36.79 3.96
CA SER A 544 28.86 -38.14 3.47
C SER A 544 30.29 -38.34 2.94
N SER A 545 31.04 -37.26 2.71
CA SER A 545 32.47 -37.28 2.40
C SER A 545 33.36 -36.95 3.60
N ARG A 546 32.86 -36.22 4.60
CA ARG A 546 33.57 -35.85 5.84
C ARG A 546 33.52 -36.97 6.89
N PHE A 547 32.40 -37.72 6.94
CA PHE A 547 32.13 -38.81 7.86
C PHE A 547 31.97 -40.14 7.09
N PRO A 548 33.04 -40.95 6.93
CA PRO A 548 32.97 -42.21 6.19
C PRO A 548 32.03 -43.24 6.82
N GLN A 549 31.90 -43.26 8.15
CA GLN A 549 31.12 -44.26 8.88
C GLN A 549 29.60 -44.06 8.67
N THR A 550 29.12 -42.82 8.80
CA THR A 550 27.70 -42.49 8.63
C THR A 550 27.25 -42.40 7.16
N SER A 551 28.19 -42.45 6.20
CA SER A 551 27.93 -42.31 4.76
C SER A 551 26.81 -43.25 4.23
N LYS A 552 26.74 -44.49 4.72
CA LYS A 552 25.66 -45.46 4.39
C LYS A 552 24.29 -45.06 4.93
N ARG A 553 24.22 -44.45 6.12
CA ARG A 553 22.98 -43.91 6.71
C ARG A 553 22.50 -42.71 5.89
N ILE A 554 23.40 -41.78 5.61
CA ILE A 554 23.12 -40.59 4.80
C ILE A 554 22.55 -40.98 3.43
N GLN A 555 23.13 -41.99 2.77
CA GLN A 555 22.64 -42.53 1.51
C GLN A 555 21.16 -42.94 1.58
N ALA A 556 20.72 -43.62 2.64
CA ALA A 556 19.32 -44.05 2.80
C ALA A 556 18.36 -42.86 2.91
N ILE A 557 18.74 -41.82 3.67
CA ILE A 557 17.97 -40.57 3.83
C ILE A 557 17.85 -39.83 2.48
N VAL A 558 18.94 -39.76 1.71
CA VAL A 558 18.94 -39.17 0.36
C VAL A 558 18.05 -39.98 -0.58
N VAL A 559 18.13 -41.31 -0.56
CA VAL A 559 17.31 -42.21 -1.40
C VAL A 559 15.80 -42.07 -1.13
N GLN A 560 15.39 -41.81 0.11
CA GLN A 560 13.98 -41.59 0.47
C GLN A 560 13.33 -40.43 -0.32
N ASN A 561 14.12 -39.47 -0.79
CA ASN A 561 13.64 -38.29 -1.52
C ASN A 561 13.51 -38.48 -3.05
N LYS A 562 13.85 -39.65 -3.61
CA LYS A 562 13.76 -39.90 -5.07
C LYS A 562 12.33 -39.84 -5.62
N GLY A 563 11.35 -40.17 -4.79
CA GLY A 563 9.91 -40.12 -5.14
C GLY A 563 9.23 -38.80 -4.83
N ASN A 564 9.98 -37.73 -4.50
CA ASN A 564 9.42 -36.44 -4.16
C ASN A 564 8.78 -35.77 -5.40
N THR A 565 7.64 -35.11 -5.23
CA THR A 565 6.93 -34.39 -6.32
C THR A 565 7.60 -33.08 -6.71
N VAL A 566 8.51 -32.57 -5.89
CA VAL A 566 9.30 -31.36 -6.18
C VAL A 566 10.54 -31.73 -6.98
N LEU A 567 10.58 -31.30 -8.25
CA LEU A 567 11.66 -31.58 -9.22
C LEU A 567 13.06 -31.36 -8.62
N GLU A 568 13.30 -30.21 -7.99
CA GLU A 568 14.60 -29.83 -7.43
C GLU A 568 15.09 -30.82 -6.34
N LEU A 569 14.18 -31.32 -5.50
CA LEU A 569 14.50 -32.28 -4.44
C LEU A 569 14.71 -33.68 -5.02
N GLN A 570 13.93 -34.06 -6.03
CA GLN A 570 14.07 -35.31 -6.76
C GLN A 570 15.40 -35.37 -7.53
N GLN A 571 15.74 -34.31 -8.28
CA GLN A 571 16.97 -34.22 -9.06
C GLN A 571 18.21 -34.32 -8.15
N ARG A 572 18.30 -33.47 -7.12
CA ARG A 572 19.37 -33.55 -6.12
C ARG A 572 19.45 -34.93 -5.47
N SER A 573 18.33 -35.54 -5.10
CA SER A 573 18.28 -36.89 -4.52
C SER A 573 18.87 -37.96 -5.46
N ILE A 574 18.54 -37.91 -6.75
CA ILE A 574 19.03 -38.87 -7.76
C ILE A 574 20.53 -38.67 -8.02
N GLU A 575 20.96 -37.42 -8.24
CA GLU A 575 22.35 -37.06 -8.49
C GLU A 575 23.25 -37.40 -7.30
N PHE A 576 22.87 -37.00 -6.09
CA PHE A 576 23.68 -37.19 -4.88
C PHE A 576 23.80 -38.68 -4.53
N ASN A 577 22.73 -39.47 -4.73
CA ASN A 577 22.83 -40.93 -4.64
C ASN A 577 23.77 -41.52 -5.72
N SER A 578 23.76 -40.99 -6.94
CA SER A 578 24.69 -41.46 -8.00
C SER A 578 26.15 -41.16 -7.64
N ILE A 579 26.44 -39.97 -7.09
CA ILE A 579 27.77 -39.60 -6.60
C ILE A 579 28.22 -40.56 -5.48
N ILE A 580 27.37 -40.81 -4.48
CA ILE A 580 27.67 -41.69 -3.34
C ILE A 580 27.83 -43.16 -3.76
N GLN A 581 27.07 -43.65 -4.75
CA GLN A 581 27.13 -45.05 -5.20
C GLN A 581 28.21 -45.34 -6.25
N ARG A 582 28.43 -44.44 -7.21
CA ARG A 582 29.20 -44.74 -8.44
C ARG A 582 30.50 -43.94 -8.57
N HIS A 583 30.62 -42.80 -7.88
CA HIS A 583 31.71 -41.84 -8.09
C HIS A 583 32.44 -41.47 -6.80
N GLN A 584 32.55 -42.43 -5.86
CA GLN A 584 33.23 -42.30 -4.57
C GLN A 584 34.71 -41.81 -4.69
N SER A 585 35.37 -42.03 -5.84
CA SER A 585 36.73 -41.53 -6.12
C SER A 585 36.80 -40.04 -6.51
N ILE A 586 35.71 -39.47 -7.05
CA ILE A 586 35.61 -38.05 -7.43
C ILE A 586 35.00 -37.23 -6.28
N LYS A 587 34.19 -37.90 -5.44
CA LYS A 587 33.43 -37.35 -4.31
C LYS A 587 34.26 -36.44 -3.40
N SER A 588 35.48 -36.82 -3.05
CA SER A 588 36.34 -36.03 -2.14
C SER A 588 36.74 -34.69 -2.73
N SER A 589 37.09 -34.63 -4.02
CA SER A 589 37.50 -33.39 -4.68
C SER A 589 36.30 -32.51 -5.07
N LEU A 590 35.17 -33.12 -5.44
CA LEU A 590 33.91 -32.41 -5.69
C LEU A 590 33.33 -31.74 -4.42
N LEU A 591 33.72 -32.21 -3.22
CA LEU A 591 33.20 -31.76 -1.92
C LEU A 591 34.31 -31.16 -1.04
N GLU A 592 35.33 -30.58 -1.68
CA GLU A 592 36.22 -29.60 -1.08
C GLU A 592 35.44 -28.37 -0.58
N ARG A 593 36.01 -27.62 0.36
CA ARG A 593 35.34 -26.43 0.94
C ARG A 593 35.17 -25.37 -0.15
N MET A 594 34.03 -24.67 -0.14
CA MET A 594 33.78 -23.62 -1.13
C MET A 594 34.78 -22.47 -1.01
N PRO A 595 35.27 -21.89 -2.13
CA PRO A 595 36.12 -20.70 -2.10
C PRO A 595 35.45 -19.54 -1.36
N VAL A 596 36.22 -18.80 -0.56
CA VAL A 596 35.71 -17.64 0.17
C VAL A 596 35.27 -16.53 -0.79
N LEU A 597 34.14 -15.91 -0.49
CA LEU A 597 33.60 -14.77 -1.24
C LEU A 597 34.16 -13.47 -0.66
N ASP A 598 34.69 -12.58 -1.49
CA ASP A 598 35.13 -11.26 -1.04
C ASP A 598 33.98 -10.48 -0.38
N GLU A 599 34.14 -10.23 0.91
CA GLU A 599 33.20 -9.54 1.80
C GLU A 599 32.86 -8.14 1.25
N ALA A 600 33.86 -7.41 0.73
CA ALA A 600 33.66 -6.06 0.19
C ALA A 600 32.87 -6.06 -1.12
N SER A 601 33.25 -6.89 -2.10
CA SER A 601 32.50 -7.05 -3.35
C SER A 601 31.09 -7.58 -3.13
N TYR A 602 30.87 -8.45 -2.14
CA TYR A 602 29.55 -8.98 -1.82
C TYR A 602 28.65 -7.89 -1.22
N LEU A 603 29.12 -7.18 -0.20
CA LEU A 603 28.36 -6.10 0.45
C LEU A 603 28.08 -4.93 -0.50
N LEU A 604 29.03 -4.60 -1.40
CA LEU A 604 28.83 -3.58 -2.43
C LEU A 604 27.73 -3.98 -3.44
N LYS A 605 27.70 -5.25 -3.88
CA LYS A 605 26.63 -5.78 -4.73
C LYS A 605 25.28 -5.79 -4.00
N ARG A 606 25.26 -6.16 -2.70
CA ARG A 606 24.06 -6.10 -1.86
C ARG A 606 23.49 -4.67 -1.77
N ALA A 607 24.37 -3.68 -1.57
CA ALA A 607 24.01 -2.26 -1.53
C ALA A 607 23.57 -1.68 -2.90
N ALA A 608 24.03 -2.26 -4.01
CA ALA A 608 23.54 -1.91 -5.35
C ALA A 608 22.13 -2.48 -5.59
N SER A 609 21.91 -3.76 -5.28
CA SER A 609 20.61 -4.45 -5.46
C SER A 609 19.48 -3.82 -4.64
N SER A 610 19.73 -3.47 -3.37
CA SER A 610 18.75 -2.80 -2.51
C SER A 610 18.43 -1.35 -2.93
N ARG A 611 19.29 -0.74 -3.77
CA ARG A 611 19.06 0.59 -4.36
C ARG A 611 18.33 0.49 -5.71
N ALA A 612 18.51 -0.60 -6.45
CA ALA A 612 17.80 -0.86 -7.70
C ALA A 612 16.28 -1.01 -7.50
N THR A 613 15.83 -1.70 -6.45
CA THR A 613 14.40 -1.86 -6.11
C THR A 613 13.71 -0.53 -5.80
N VAL A 614 14.42 0.44 -5.23
CA VAL A 614 13.93 1.81 -4.96
C VAL A 614 13.90 2.67 -6.24
N SER A 615 14.68 2.32 -7.26
CA SER A 615 14.95 3.18 -8.43
C SER A 615 13.97 3.00 -9.60
N LEU A 616 13.03 2.06 -9.53
CA LEU A 616 12.04 1.78 -10.58
C LEU A 616 10.95 2.87 -10.78
N THR A 617 11.09 4.03 -10.14
CA THR A 617 10.17 5.19 -10.27
C THR A 617 10.82 6.46 -10.83
N LYS A 618 11.79 6.33 -11.75
CA LYS A 618 12.17 7.39 -12.72
C LYS A 618 12.87 6.83 -13.97
N SER A 619 12.80 7.56 -15.08
CA SER A 619 13.03 7.04 -16.43
C SER A 619 14.22 7.67 -17.17
N ALA A 620 15.12 6.81 -17.70
CA ALA A 620 16.07 7.06 -18.80
C ALA A 620 17.18 8.13 -18.58
N PRO A 621 18.22 8.23 -19.45
CA PRO A 621 18.58 7.39 -20.61
C PRO A 621 19.97 6.70 -20.47
N SER A 622 20.51 6.12 -21.55
CA SER A 622 21.73 5.29 -21.58
C SER A 622 22.99 5.99 -22.10
N ALA A 623 24.16 5.47 -21.71
CA ALA A 623 25.44 5.55 -22.44
C ALA A 623 26.29 4.28 -22.14
N ALA A 624 27.33 3.99 -22.93
CA ALA A 624 28.04 2.70 -22.92
C ALA A 624 29.58 2.84 -22.83
N SER A 625 30.29 1.71 -22.99
CA SER A 625 31.75 1.50 -22.83
C SER A 625 32.23 1.34 -21.37
N GLY A 626 33.14 0.42 -21.03
CA GLY A 626 33.76 -0.65 -21.84
C GLY A 626 35.11 -1.11 -21.27
N GLY A 627 35.34 -2.43 -21.16
CA GLY A 627 36.63 -2.98 -20.70
C GLY A 627 36.56 -4.46 -20.32
N SER A 628 37.40 -5.29 -20.95
CA SER A 628 37.51 -6.74 -20.68
C SER A 628 38.98 -7.16 -20.71
N LEU A 629 39.38 -8.00 -19.76
CA LEU A 629 40.71 -8.62 -19.70
C LEU A 629 40.59 -10.13 -19.47
N LYS A 630 41.38 -10.91 -20.21
CA LYS A 630 41.60 -12.36 -19.99
C LYS A 630 42.71 -12.54 -18.91
N VAL A 631 43.22 -13.73 -18.55
CA VAL A 631 44.10 -14.66 -19.30
C VAL A 631 43.89 -16.15 -18.79
N PRO A 632 44.71 -17.22 -19.06
CA PRO A 632 44.22 -18.32 -19.94
C PRO A 632 44.44 -19.81 -19.51
N ASN A 633 44.03 -20.72 -20.41
CA ASN A 633 44.53 -22.11 -20.67
C ASN A 633 44.28 -23.21 -19.61
N GLY A 634 44.08 -24.49 -20.00
CA GLY A 634 43.93 -25.14 -21.32
C GLY A 634 43.27 -26.54 -21.18
N ALA A 635 42.41 -26.99 -22.10
CA ALA A 635 42.72 -27.80 -23.30
C ALA A 635 43.18 -29.26 -22.98
N VAL A 636 42.68 -30.35 -23.59
CA VAL A 636 42.03 -30.58 -24.90
C VAL A 636 40.93 -31.67 -24.82
N LYS A 637 39.87 -31.57 -25.65
CA LYS A 637 39.10 -32.73 -26.16
C LYS A 637 38.59 -32.47 -27.60
N PRO A 638 38.50 -33.47 -28.51
CA PRO A 638 38.10 -33.25 -29.92
C PRO A 638 36.60 -32.92 -30.13
N PRO A 639 36.21 -32.39 -31.31
CA PRO A 639 34.91 -31.75 -31.52
C PRO A 639 33.80 -32.67 -32.10
N PRO A 640 32.53 -32.44 -31.73
CA PRO A 640 31.36 -32.71 -32.57
C PRO A 640 31.03 -31.50 -33.47
N ALA A 641 30.21 -31.72 -34.51
CA ALA A 641 29.87 -30.69 -35.50
C ALA A 641 28.86 -29.62 -34.97
N PRO A 642 28.91 -28.38 -35.48
CA PRO A 642 27.96 -27.33 -35.11
C PRO A 642 26.62 -27.46 -35.85
N LEU A 643 25.52 -27.20 -35.14
CA LEU A 643 24.26 -26.77 -35.74
C LEU A 643 24.16 -25.26 -35.54
N ALA A 644 23.93 -24.51 -36.63
CA ALA A 644 24.00 -23.07 -36.64
C ALA A 644 22.69 -22.41 -36.20
N ASP A 645 22.82 -21.38 -35.37
CA ASP A 645 21.76 -20.43 -35.03
C ASP A 645 21.90 -19.20 -35.96
N LEU A 646 21.16 -19.20 -37.08
CA LEU A 646 20.99 -18.01 -37.94
C LEU A 646 19.83 -18.18 -38.93
N LEU A 647 18.76 -17.39 -38.77
CA LEU A 647 17.84 -17.00 -39.86
C LEU A 647 17.26 -15.60 -39.61
N ASP A 648 18.14 -14.59 -39.65
CA ASP A 648 17.80 -13.25 -40.13
C ASP A 648 18.99 -12.69 -40.93
N LEU A 649 18.68 -11.98 -42.02
CA LEU A 649 19.47 -11.03 -42.84
C LEU A 649 19.14 -11.12 -44.35
N SER A 650 18.87 -9.95 -44.91
CA SER A 650 18.90 -9.60 -46.36
C SER A 650 20.33 -9.64 -46.92
N SER A 651 20.64 -9.56 -48.23
CA SER A 651 19.92 -9.18 -49.47
C SER A 651 20.41 -10.10 -50.65
N ASP A 652 20.19 -9.91 -51.96
CA ASP A 652 19.97 -8.71 -52.79
C ASP A 652 19.53 -9.02 -54.25
N ASP A 653 19.42 -7.95 -55.05
CA ASP A 653 19.39 -7.80 -56.52
C ASP A 653 18.01 -7.77 -57.23
N ALA A 654 17.94 -7.02 -58.33
CA ALA A 654 16.73 -6.35 -58.87
C ALA A 654 16.37 -6.75 -60.32
N PRO A 655 15.36 -6.08 -60.94
CA PRO A 655 15.75 -4.98 -61.84
C PRO A 655 14.79 -3.76 -61.98
N VAL A 656 15.39 -2.56 -61.87
CA VAL A 656 15.32 -1.44 -62.86
C VAL A 656 13.98 -0.66 -63.10
N THR A 657 13.83 0.47 -62.38
CA THR A 657 13.19 1.76 -62.80
C THR A 657 11.66 1.85 -63.01
N THR A 658 10.96 3.01 -62.96
CA THR A 658 11.32 4.46 -62.92
C THR A 658 10.49 5.32 -61.93
N SER A 659 11.07 6.45 -61.49
CA SER A 659 10.45 7.78 -61.23
C SER A 659 9.36 8.02 -60.14
N ALA A 660 9.77 8.83 -59.14
CA ALA A 660 9.07 10.02 -58.57
C ALA A 660 7.85 9.82 -57.60
N PRO A 661 7.54 10.82 -56.72
CA PRO A 661 6.82 10.57 -55.47
C PRO A 661 5.40 11.17 -55.35
N SER A 662 4.55 10.57 -54.50
CA SER A 662 3.42 11.27 -53.85
C SER A 662 2.95 10.56 -52.56
N THR A 663 2.47 11.36 -51.60
CA THR A 663 1.51 11.08 -50.49
C THR A 663 1.45 9.71 -49.79
N ALA A 664 1.49 9.73 -48.46
CA ALA A 664 1.26 8.56 -47.60
C ALA A 664 -0.22 8.12 -47.54
N PRO A 665 -0.50 6.80 -47.40
CA PRO A 665 -1.84 6.27 -47.13
C PRO A 665 -2.07 5.97 -45.63
N ASN A 666 -3.30 6.22 -45.17
CA ASN A 666 -3.84 5.77 -43.89
C ASN A 666 -4.95 4.72 -44.13
N ASP A 667 -5.40 4.04 -43.07
CA ASP A 667 -6.67 3.29 -42.98
C ASP A 667 -7.00 2.22 -44.06
N PHE A 668 -6.50 1.01 -43.86
CA PHE A 668 -6.97 -0.21 -44.54
C PHE A 668 -8.16 -0.91 -43.81
N LEU A 669 -8.84 -0.22 -42.87
CA LEU A 669 -9.96 -0.78 -42.09
C LEU A 669 -11.36 -0.36 -42.58
N GLN A 670 -11.43 0.43 -43.65
CA GLN A 670 -12.69 1.03 -44.12
C GLN A 670 -13.35 0.29 -45.30
N ASP A 671 -12.78 -0.82 -45.76
CA ASP A 671 -13.23 -1.59 -46.95
C ASP A 671 -13.93 -2.94 -46.61
N LEU A 672 -14.27 -3.17 -45.33
CA LEU A 672 -14.92 -4.43 -44.90
C LEU A 672 -16.44 -4.31 -44.68
N LEU A 673 -17.04 -3.11 -44.84
CA LEU A 673 -18.45 -2.84 -44.48
C LEU A 673 -19.22 -1.89 -45.45
N GLY A 674 -18.97 -1.93 -46.76
CA GLY A 674 -20.02 -1.62 -47.77
C GLY A 674 -20.96 -2.83 -47.94
N ILE A 675 -22.17 -2.82 -48.51
CA ILE A 675 -23.05 -1.86 -49.24
C ILE A 675 -24.51 -2.32 -48.96
N GLY A 676 -25.60 -1.53 -48.93
CA GLY A 676 -25.84 -0.10 -49.17
C GLY A 676 -27.36 0.24 -49.22
N LEU A 677 -27.72 1.30 -49.95
CA LEU A 677 -29.09 1.80 -50.28
C LEU A 677 -29.64 1.09 -51.55
N ILE A 678 -30.93 0.87 -51.86
CA ILE A 678 -32.30 1.26 -51.39
C ILE A 678 -33.33 0.28 -52.07
N ASP A 679 -34.67 0.22 -51.90
CA ASP A 679 -35.70 1.04 -51.21
C ASP A 679 -37.02 0.25 -50.90
N THR A 680 -38.01 0.93 -50.28
CA THR A 680 -39.49 0.74 -50.33
C THR A 680 -40.21 -0.49 -49.70
N SER A 681 -40.95 -0.17 -48.63
CA SER A 681 -42.39 -0.47 -48.39
C SER A 681 -42.87 -1.59 -47.44
N THR A 682 -43.82 -1.18 -46.59
CA THR A 682 -44.85 -1.95 -45.81
C THR A 682 -44.47 -2.84 -44.59
N ALA A 683 -44.88 -2.33 -43.42
CA ALA A 683 -45.61 -3.02 -42.32
C ALA A 683 -44.89 -3.98 -41.33
N GLY A 684 -44.63 -3.46 -40.12
CA GLY A 684 -45.06 -4.12 -38.87
C GLY A 684 -44.00 -4.49 -37.81
N GLY A 685 -44.06 -3.83 -36.64
CA GLY A 685 -43.42 -4.29 -35.39
C GLY A 685 -42.33 -3.37 -34.81
N ALA A 686 -42.42 -3.07 -33.52
CA ALA A 686 -41.52 -2.21 -32.73
C ALA A 686 -41.56 -2.66 -31.24
N PRO A 687 -40.86 -2.03 -30.26
CA PRO A 687 -39.79 -1.01 -30.30
C PRO A 687 -38.53 -1.54 -29.55
N SER A 688 -37.65 -0.85 -28.79
CA SER A 688 -37.36 0.55 -28.42
C SER A 688 -35.93 0.64 -27.82
N ALA A 689 -35.11 1.66 -28.14
CA ALA A 689 -34.00 2.09 -27.27
C ALA A 689 -33.46 3.51 -27.60
N SER A 690 -33.25 4.32 -26.54
CA SER A 690 -32.56 5.64 -26.47
C SER A 690 -33.08 6.81 -27.33
N THR A 691 -32.88 8.09 -26.98
CA THR A 691 -32.10 8.73 -25.89
C THR A 691 -32.88 9.83 -25.15
N ASP A 692 -32.85 9.80 -23.81
CA ASP A 692 -32.79 10.93 -22.86
C ASP A 692 -33.80 12.12 -22.99
N ILE A 693 -33.39 13.39 -22.72
CA ILE A 693 -34.09 14.70 -22.90
C ILE A 693 -34.76 15.37 -21.60
N LEU A 694 -34.60 16.72 -21.37
CA LEU A 694 -34.20 17.52 -20.14
C LEU A 694 -35.36 17.95 -19.18
N MET A 695 -35.17 17.67 -17.88
CA MET A 695 -35.24 18.65 -16.77
C MET A 695 -36.68 19.21 -16.53
N ASP A 696 -36.98 20.50 -16.32
CA ASP A 696 -36.82 21.21 -15.04
C ASP A 696 -37.65 22.50 -14.86
N LEU A 697 -38.58 22.57 -13.89
CA LEU A 697 -39.00 23.89 -13.40
C LEU A 697 -39.42 23.98 -11.91
N LEU A 698 -38.78 24.95 -11.22
CA LEU A 698 -39.19 25.69 -10.00
C LEU A 698 -39.19 25.12 -8.55
N SER A 699 -38.67 25.99 -7.68
CA SER A 699 -38.93 26.12 -6.23
C SER A 699 -40.36 26.66 -5.99
N ILE A 700 -40.97 26.80 -4.80
CA ILE A 700 -40.50 27.14 -3.44
C ILE A 700 -41.68 26.95 -2.43
N GLY A 701 -41.47 27.06 -1.11
CA GLY A 701 -42.56 27.11 -0.09
C GLY A 701 -43.27 25.78 0.23
N SER A 702 -44.13 25.63 1.25
CA SER A 702 -44.38 26.45 2.47
C SER A 702 -44.95 25.54 3.60
N TYR A 703 -44.89 25.97 4.87
CA TYR A 703 -45.63 25.41 6.03
C TYR A 703 -46.97 26.17 6.24
N PRO A 704 -47.86 25.91 7.25
CA PRO A 704 -47.82 24.95 8.38
C PRO A 704 -49.17 24.20 8.61
N VAL A 705 -49.60 24.01 9.90
CA VAL A 705 -50.91 23.56 10.45
C VAL A 705 -51.08 22.04 10.71
N GLN A 706 -51.71 21.54 11.80
CA GLN A 706 -51.68 21.91 13.25
C GLN A 706 -52.38 20.82 14.13
N ASN A 707 -52.09 20.82 15.45
CA ASN A 707 -52.87 20.27 16.59
C ASN A 707 -53.01 18.73 16.80
N GLY A 708 -53.13 18.35 18.07
CA GLY A 708 -53.37 16.97 18.59
C GLY A 708 -54.76 16.85 19.26
N PRO A 709 -54.93 16.44 20.55
CA PRO A 709 -53.91 16.24 21.60
C PRO A 709 -54.14 15.09 22.66
N LEU A 710 -53.18 14.95 23.59
CA LEU A 710 -53.27 14.60 25.04
C LEU A 710 -53.92 13.29 25.60
N ALA A 711 -53.12 12.57 26.43
CA ALA A 711 -53.52 11.88 27.69
C ALA A 711 -52.26 11.58 28.55
N THR A 712 -52.35 11.46 29.89
CA THR A 712 -51.15 11.43 30.80
C THR A 712 -51.30 10.68 32.16
N SER A 713 -50.33 9.81 32.52
CA SER A 713 -50.04 9.24 33.88
C SER A 713 -48.76 8.37 33.87
N ASN A 714 -47.76 8.30 34.79
CA ASN A 714 -47.39 8.89 36.10
C ASN A 714 -47.53 7.99 37.38
N ILE A 715 -46.63 8.16 38.37
CA ILE A 715 -46.57 7.60 39.78
C ILE A 715 -46.19 6.09 39.90
N SER A 716 -45.32 5.57 40.80
CA SER A 716 -44.25 6.12 41.70
C SER A 716 -43.27 5.04 42.26
N SER A 717 -42.16 5.46 42.89
CA SER A 717 -41.17 4.68 43.71
C SER A 717 -41.64 4.46 45.19
N PRO A 718 -40.84 4.01 46.23
CA PRO A 718 -39.38 3.74 46.38
C PRO A 718 -38.99 2.43 47.17
N GLY A 719 -37.70 2.20 47.53
CA GLY A 719 -37.33 1.28 48.66
C GLY A 719 -35.90 0.67 48.70
N GLN A 720 -35.13 0.95 49.75
CA GLN A 720 -33.68 0.67 50.00
C GLN A 720 -33.16 -0.79 50.23
N VAL A 721 -31.90 -1.03 49.78
CA VAL A 721 -30.71 -1.61 50.50
C VAL A 721 -30.79 -2.94 51.30
N THR A 722 -29.98 -3.95 50.91
CA THR A 722 -28.98 -4.67 51.78
C THR A 722 -28.06 -5.63 50.97
N LYS A 723 -27.19 -6.43 51.62
CA LYS A 723 -26.02 -7.15 51.03
C LYS A 723 -26.09 -8.69 51.11
N HIS A 724 -25.16 -9.33 50.38
CA HIS A 724 -24.57 -10.67 50.54
C HIS A 724 -25.32 -11.92 49.98
N ALA A 725 -24.52 -12.76 49.31
CA ALA A 725 -24.77 -14.18 49.02
C ALA A 725 -23.96 -15.05 50.03
N PRO A 726 -24.15 -16.39 50.16
CA PRO A 726 -23.71 -17.34 49.12
C PRO A 726 -24.52 -18.67 48.95
N GLY A 727 -24.31 -19.34 47.80
CA GLY A 727 -24.11 -20.79 47.66
C GLY A 727 -25.18 -21.84 48.05
N THR A 728 -25.78 -22.49 47.02
CA THR A 728 -25.95 -23.97 46.82
C THR A 728 -26.52 -24.87 47.96
N PRO A 729 -27.44 -25.83 47.67
CA PRO A 729 -27.24 -26.86 46.62
C PRO A 729 -28.49 -27.24 45.78
N GLN A 730 -28.40 -28.36 45.04
CA GLN A 730 -29.32 -28.79 43.98
C GLN A 730 -30.43 -29.75 44.45
N VAL A 731 -31.56 -29.76 43.73
CA VAL A 731 -32.39 -30.95 43.43
C VAL A 731 -32.78 -30.88 41.94
N ILE A 732 -33.09 -32.02 41.30
CA ILE A 732 -33.28 -32.16 39.84
C ILE A 732 -34.71 -32.62 39.54
N ASP A 733 -35.35 -31.98 38.54
CA ASP A 733 -36.47 -32.50 37.74
C ASP A 733 -36.44 -31.67 36.43
N LEU A 734 -35.99 -32.19 35.27
CA LEU A 734 -36.61 -33.14 34.32
C LEU A 734 -37.66 -32.50 33.38
N LEU A 735 -37.37 -32.63 32.07
CA LEU A 735 -38.11 -32.15 30.88
C LEU A 735 -38.22 -30.62 30.70
N ASP A 736 -38.17 -30.07 29.48
CA ASP A 736 -37.51 -30.52 28.24
C ASP A 736 -37.34 -29.30 27.29
N GLY A 737 -36.48 -29.41 26.27
CA GLY A 737 -36.65 -28.68 25.02
C GLY A 737 -36.27 -27.20 24.98
N LEU A 738 -34.97 -26.89 25.10
CA LEU A 738 -34.22 -25.94 24.24
C LEU A 738 -32.80 -25.72 24.79
N SER A 739 -31.78 -26.29 24.14
CA SER A 739 -30.37 -26.09 24.51
C SER A 739 -29.51 -25.77 23.27
N PRO A 740 -28.61 -24.78 23.34
CA PRO A 740 -27.73 -24.43 22.24
C PRO A 740 -26.56 -25.43 22.11
N SER A 741 -26.10 -25.67 20.89
CA SER A 741 -25.00 -26.59 20.61
C SER A 741 -23.63 -26.02 21.00
N THR A 742 -23.00 -26.59 22.03
CA THR A 742 -21.54 -26.51 22.24
C THR A 742 -20.78 -27.40 21.22
N PRO A 743 -19.52 -27.09 20.89
CA PRO A 743 -18.78 -27.75 19.80
C PRO A 743 -17.91 -28.94 20.25
N LEU A 744 -17.70 -29.92 19.36
CA LEU A 744 -16.64 -30.97 19.30
C LEU A 744 -16.92 -31.84 18.04
N PRO A 745 -16.02 -32.75 17.59
CA PRO A 745 -14.71 -32.54 16.95
C PRO A 745 -14.67 -33.02 15.46
N ASP A 746 -13.47 -33.09 14.85
CA ASP A 746 -13.25 -33.40 13.42
C ASP A 746 -13.70 -34.79 12.91
N VAL A 747 -14.31 -34.79 11.72
CA VAL A 747 -14.31 -35.91 10.74
C VAL A 747 -14.25 -35.34 9.32
N ASN A 748 -13.55 -36.03 8.40
CA ASN A 748 -13.51 -35.69 6.97
C ASN A 748 -14.91 -35.57 6.35
N ALA A 749 -15.38 -34.35 6.12
CA ALA A 749 -16.64 -34.07 5.43
C ALA A 749 -16.53 -34.36 3.92
N ALA A 750 -16.81 -35.60 3.51
CA ALA A 750 -16.99 -35.97 2.11
C ALA A 750 -18.27 -35.30 1.57
N TYR A 751 -18.11 -34.23 0.79
CA TYR A 751 -19.21 -33.55 0.12
C TYR A 751 -19.89 -34.52 -0.87
N PRO A 752 -21.22 -34.62 -0.89
CA PRO A 752 -21.92 -35.55 -1.77
C PRO A 752 -21.70 -35.21 -3.24
N SER A 753 -21.50 -36.24 -4.06
CA SER A 753 -21.38 -36.10 -5.51
C SER A 753 -22.69 -35.58 -6.11
N ILE A 754 -22.65 -34.52 -6.92
CA ILE A 754 -23.85 -34.05 -7.63
C ILE A 754 -23.84 -34.54 -9.08
N THR A 755 -25.01 -34.92 -9.60
CA THR A 755 -25.22 -34.92 -11.06
C THR A 755 -25.39 -33.46 -11.46
N ALA A 756 -24.42 -32.95 -12.21
CA ALA A 756 -24.23 -31.53 -12.47
C ALA A 756 -24.83 -31.11 -13.82
N PHE A 757 -24.89 -32.05 -14.77
CA PHE A 757 -25.61 -31.93 -16.03
C PHE A 757 -25.98 -33.34 -16.52
N GLN A 758 -27.14 -33.49 -17.14
CA GLN A 758 -27.53 -34.74 -17.79
C GLN A 758 -28.45 -34.45 -18.98
N SER A 759 -28.11 -34.99 -20.14
CA SER A 759 -28.88 -34.93 -21.37
C SER A 759 -29.29 -36.34 -21.81
N ALA A 760 -29.88 -36.47 -23.00
CA ALA A 760 -30.20 -37.78 -23.60
C ALA A 760 -28.96 -38.57 -24.08
N THR A 761 -27.80 -37.90 -24.13
CA THR A 761 -26.55 -38.35 -24.75
C THR A 761 -25.43 -38.55 -23.72
N LEU A 762 -25.35 -37.68 -22.72
CA LEU A 762 -24.23 -37.63 -21.77
C LEU A 762 -24.69 -37.28 -20.35
N LYS A 763 -24.06 -37.93 -19.36
CA LYS A 763 -24.20 -37.59 -17.94
C LYS A 763 -22.88 -37.02 -17.42
N MET A 764 -22.95 -35.92 -16.67
CA MET A 764 -21.82 -35.28 -16.00
C MET A 764 -22.05 -35.24 -14.48
N THR A 765 -21.08 -35.75 -13.72
CA THR A 765 -21.09 -35.70 -12.25
C THR A 765 -19.88 -34.91 -11.73
N PHE A 766 -20.07 -34.20 -10.62
CA PHE A 766 -19.00 -33.52 -9.90
C PHE A 766 -18.79 -34.15 -8.51
N ASN A 767 -17.54 -34.46 -8.19
CA ASN A 767 -17.06 -34.76 -6.84
C ASN A 767 -16.25 -33.57 -6.32
N PHE A 768 -16.30 -33.28 -5.01
CA PHE A 768 -15.65 -32.10 -4.42
C PHE A 768 -14.63 -32.50 -3.35
N LYS A 769 -13.50 -31.80 -3.30
CA LYS A 769 -12.44 -31.95 -2.30
C LYS A 769 -11.90 -30.57 -1.95
N LYS A 770 -12.08 -30.12 -0.70
CA LYS A 770 -11.41 -28.90 -0.21
C LYS A 770 -9.97 -29.18 0.18
N GLN A 771 -9.10 -28.17 0.05
CA GLN A 771 -7.72 -28.26 0.54
C GLN A 771 -7.67 -27.89 2.03
N PRO A 772 -7.02 -28.69 2.90
CA PRO A 772 -6.80 -28.30 4.29
C PRO A 772 -5.96 -27.01 4.35
N GLY A 773 -6.38 -26.05 5.18
CA GLY A 773 -5.74 -24.74 5.31
C GLY A 773 -6.25 -23.63 4.38
N LYS A 774 -7.08 -23.94 3.36
CA LYS A 774 -7.68 -22.93 2.45
C LYS A 774 -9.18 -23.14 2.25
N PRO A 775 -10.07 -22.58 3.10
CA PRO A 775 -11.51 -22.79 2.98
C PRO A 775 -12.13 -22.20 1.70
N GLN A 776 -11.44 -21.25 1.05
CA GLN A 776 -11.86 -20.57 -0.18
C GLN A 776 -11.51 -21.33 -1.48
N GLU A 777 -10.65 -22.36 -1.41
CA GLU A 777 -10.19 -23.13 -2.58
C GLU A 777 -10.81 -24.53 -2.59
N THR A 778 -11.62 -24.81 -3.62
CA THR A 778 -12.36 -26.06 -3.80
C THR A 778 -11.87 -26.75 -5.06
N THR A 779 -11.27 -27.94 -4.94
CA THR A 779 -10.95 -28.81 -6.08
C THR A 779 -12.16 -29.65 -6.44
N MET A 780 -12.45 -29.74 -7.73
CA MET A 780 -13.58 -30.45 -8.30
C MET A 780 -13.10 -31.47 -9.32
N HIS A 781 -13.63 -32.69 -9.24
CA HIS A 781 -13.40 -33.73 -10.23
C HIS A 781 -14.69 -33.98 -11.01
N ALA A 782 -14.70 -33.59 -12.28
CA ALA A 782 -15.72 -33.95 -13.23
C ALA A 782 -15.52 -35.38 -13.73
N SER A 783 -16.61 -36.13 -13.84
CA SER A 783 -16.67 -37.39 -14.58
C SER A 783 -17.81 -37.31 -15.59
N PHE A 784 -17.51 -37.68 -16.83
CA PHE A 784 -18.42 -37.65 -17.98
C PHE A 784 -18.68 -39.08 -18.46
N THR A 785 -19.93 -39.48 -18.59
CA THR A 785 -20.35 -40.83 -19.00
C THR A 785 -21.28 -40.77 -20.20
N ASN A 786 -20.99 -41.57 -21.23
CA ASN A 786 -21.81 -41.69 -22.43
C ASN A 786 -23.06 -42.53 -22.15
N LEU A 787 -24.23 -42.03 -22.55
CA LEU A 787 -25.51 -42.75 -22.46
C LEU A 787 -25.93 -43.38 -23.80
N THR A 788 -25.21 -43.09 -24.89
CA THR A 788 -25.48 -43.62 -26.23
C THR A 788 -24.70 -44.91 -26.52
N SER A 789 -25.19 -45.70 -27.47
CA SER A 789 -24.53 -46.90 -28.00
C SER A 789 -23.39 -46.61 -29.00
N VAL A 790 -22.97 -45.34 -29.14
CA VAL A 790 -21.97 -44.88 -30.12
C VAL A 790 -20.83 -44.18 -29.39
N THR A 791 -19.58 -44.48 -29.72
CA THR A 791 -18.39 -43.81 -29.16
C THR A 791 -18.36 -42.33 -29.56
N LEU A 792 -18.24 -41.43 -28.59
CA LEU A 792 -18.07 -39.99 -28.84
C LEU A 792 -16.59 -39.69 -29.08
N THR A 793 -16.28 -38.84 -30.07
CA THR A 793 -14.90 -38.41 -30.38
C THR A 793 -14.75 -36.89 -30.31
N ASN A 794 -13.50 -36.39 -30.28
CA ASN A 794 -13.17 -34.98 -30.13
C ASN A 794 -13.90 -34.30 -28.96
N PHE A 795 -14.00 -34.99 -27.82
CA PHE A 795 -14.62 -34.45 -26.62
C PHE A 795 -13.86 -33.23 -26.09
N MET A 796 -14.57 -32.12 -25.88
CA MET A 796 -14.05 -30.90 -25.29
C MET A 796 -15.06 -30.34 -24.29
N PHE A 797 -14.58 -29.96 -23.12
CA PHE A 797 -15.38 -29.33 -22.06
C PHE A 797 -14.85 -27.92 -21.76
N GLN A 798 -15.76 -26.96 -21.74
CA GLN A 798 -15.50 -25.56 -21.44
C GLN A 798 -16.43 -25.10 -20.31
N ALA A 799 -15.91 -24.31 -19.37
CA ALA A 799 -16.67 -23.78 -18.24
C ALA A 799 -16.34 -22.30 -17.99
N ALA A 800 -17.36 -21.54 -17.59
CA ALA A 800 -17.26 -20.12 -17.28
C ALA A 800 -17.97 -19.79 -15.95
N VAL A 801 -17.38 -18.90 -15.15
CA VAL A 801 -17.87 -18.50 -13.82
C VAL A 801 -17.95 -16.96 -13.69
N PRO A 802 -18.75 -16.43 -12.73
CA PRO A 802 -18.79 -15.01 -12.42
C PRO A 802 -17.44 -14.41 -12.00
N LYS A 803 -17.22 -13.12 -12.26
CA LYS A 803 -15.97 -12.38 -11.99
C LYS A 803 -15.45 -12.39 -10.52
N PHE A 804 -16.23 -12.88 -9.55
CA PHE A 804 -15.80 -13.04 -8.15
C PHE A 804 -15.25 -14.44 -7.84
N ILE A 805 -15.14 -15.30 -8.86
CA ILE A 805 -14.66 -16.68 -8.76
C ILE A 805 -13.55 -16.87 -9.79
N GLN A 806 -12.40 -17.39 -9.38
CA GLN A 806 -11.34 -17.79 -10.28
C GLN A 806 -11.46 -19.28 -10.57
N LEU A 807 -11.39 -19.66 -11.84
CA LEU A 807 -11.51 -21.04 -12.32
C LEU A 807 -10.26 -21.42 -13.10
N ARG A 808 -9.69 -22.57 -12.76
CA ARG A 808 -8.64 -23.26 -13.53
C ARG A 808 -9.16 -24.64 -13.92
N LEU A 809 -9.11 -24.98 -15.20
CA LEU A 809 -9.34 -26.34 -15.68
C LEU A 809 -7.98 -26.97 -15.99
N ASP A 810 -7.79 -28.22 -15.58
CA ASP A 810 -6.70 -29.07 -16.04
C ASP A 810 -7.13 -29.84 -17.31
N PRO A 811 -6.21 -30.46 -18.08
CA PRO A 811 -6.57 -31.27 -19.24
C PRO A 811 -7.51 -32.44 -18.91
N ALA A 812 -8.36 -32.82 -19.86
CA ALA A 812 -9.22 -34.00 -19.74
C ALA A 812 -8.41 -35.31 -19.96
N SER A 813 -8.80 -36.40 -19.31
CA SER A 813 -8.07 -37.68 -19.33
C SER A 813 -8.10 -38.43 -20.67
N SER A 814 -9.06 -38.12 -21.55
CA SER A 814 -9.18 -38.64 -22.92
C SER A 814 -10.00 -37.68 -23.78
N SER A 815 -9.78 -37.71 -25.09
CA SER A 815 -10.58 -37.01 -26.11
C SER A 815 -11.68 -37.89 -26.72
N THR A 816 -11.78 -39.17 -26.32
CA THR A 816 -12.79 -40.12 -26.76
C THR A 816 -13.51 -40.75 -25.57
N LEU A 817 -14.82 -40.96 -25.72
CA LEU A 817 -15.71 -41.51 -24.68
C LEU A 817 -16.44 -42.75 -25.21
N PRO A 818 -16.20 -43.96 -24.68
CA PRO A 818 -16.72 -45.20 -25.23
C PRO A 818 -18.25 -45.30 -25.14
N ALA A 819 -18.84 -46.18 -25.94
CA ALA A 819 -20.27 -46.47 -25.94
C ALA A 819 -20.77 -47.09 -24.61
N SER A 820 -22.08 -46.94 -24.36
CA SER A 820 -22.86 -47.68 -23.35
C SER A 820 -22.31 -47.63 -21.92
N GLY A 821 -21.72 -46.49 -21.52
CA GLY A 821 -21.22 -46.28 -20.16
C GLY A 821 -19.96 -47.07 -19.76
N ASN A 822 -19.33 -47.82 -20.67
CA ASN A 822 -18.14 -48.65 -20.41
C ASN A 822 -16.83 -47.84 -20.24
N GLY A 823 -16.91 -46.64 -19.67
CA GLY A 823 -15.79 -45.76 -19.40
C GLY A 823 -16.25 -44.33 -19.13
N SER A 824 -15.38 -43.53 -18.47
CA SER A 824 -15.63 -42.12 -18.21
C SER A 824 -14.39 -41.27 -18.50
N ILE A 825 -14.57 -40.16 -19.20
CA ILE A 825 -13.58 -39.07 -19.20
C ILE A 825 -13.64 -38.42 -17.82
N THR A 826 -12.48 -38.04 -17.29
CA THR A 826 -12.35 -37.30 -16.04
C THR A 826 -11.56 -36.02 -16.27
N GLN A 827 -11.91 -34.95 -15.55
CA GLN A 827 -11.23 -33.67 -15.65
C GLN A 827 -11.21 -32.99 -14.27
N SER A 828 -10.07 -32.36 -13.94
CA SER A 828 -9.88 -31.61 -12.71
C SER A 828 -10.14 -30.13 -12.94
N LEU A 829 -10.78 -29.48 -11.97
CA LEU A 829 -11.01 -28.04 -11.92
C LEU A 829 -10.64 -27.54 -10.52
N SER A 830 -9.87 -26.45 -10.39
CA SER A 830 -9.74 -25.71 -9.13
C SER A 830 -10.59 -24.44 -9.19
N VAL A 831 -11.34 -24.19 -8.12
CA VAL A 831 -12.29 -23.07 -7.99
C VAL A 831 -11.95 -22.28 -6.73
N THR A 832 -11.56 -21.02 -6.90
CA THR A 832 -11.26 -20.10 -5.78
C THR A 832 -12.38 -19.07 -5.67
N ASN A 833 -13.08 -19.03 -4.53
CA ASN A 833 -14.21 -18.14 -4.31
C ASN A 833 -13.80 -16.92 -3.46
N ASN A 834 -13.56 -15.79 -4.13
CA ASN A 834 -13.13 -14.54 -3.48
C ASN A 834 -14.27 -13.86 -2.67
N GLN A 835 -15.49 -14.42 -2.70
CA GLN A 835 -16.63 -14.01 -1.87
C GLN A 835 -17.27 -15.23 -1.18
N HIS A 836 -16.42 -16.15 -0.69
CA HIS A 836 -16.82 -17.34 0.07
C HIS A 836 -17.79 -16.99 1.21
N GLY A 837 -18.85 -17.77 1.33
CA GLY A 837 -19.95 -17.53 2.28
C GLY A 837 -20.93 -16.40 1.93
N GLN A 838 -20.57 -15.46 1.05
CA GLN A 838 -21.45 -14.32 0.69
C GLN A 838 -22.26 -14.55 -0.59
N LYS A 839 -21.74 -15.33 -1.55
CA LYS A 839 -22.45 -15.68 -2.80
C LYS A 839 -22.23 -17.14 -3.17
N PRO A 840 -23.27 -17.83 -3.70
CA PRO A 840 -23.13 -19.19 -4.20
C PRO A 840 -22.30 -19.22 -5.48
N LEU A 841 -21.60 -20.34 -5.69
CA LEU A 841 -21.02 -20.71 -6.98
C LEU A 841 -22.14 -20.87 -8.02
N ALA A 842 -21.91 -20.35 -9.22
CA ALA A 842 -22.70 -20.63 -10.40
C ALA A 842 -21.74 -20.81 -11.58
N MET A 843 -22.03 -21.76 -12.47
CA MET A 843 -21.15 -22.11 -13.58
C MET A 843 -21.97 -22.29 -14.85
N ARG A 844 -21.51 -21.72 -15.97
CA ARG A 844 -22.02 -22.07 -17.30
C ARG A 844 -21.06 -23.06 -17.93
N ILE A 845 -21.59 -24.11 -18.53
CA ILE A 845 -20.82 -25.15 -19.22
C ILE A 845 -21.17 -25.19 -20.71
N ARG A 846 -20.20 -25.58 -21.52
CA ARG A 846 -20.32 -25.87 -22.94
C ARG A 846 -19.51 -27.13 -23.25
N ILE A 847 -20.17 -28.14 -23.80
CA ILE A 847 -19.57 -29.43 -24.16
C ILE A 847 -19.68 -29.59 -25.68
N SER A 848 -18.58 -29.90 -26.35
CA SER A 848 -18.56 -30.23 -27.78
C SER A 848 -17.98 -31.60 -28.01
N TYR A 849 -18.59 -32.40 -28.87
CA TYR A 849 -18.13 -33.73 -29.23
C TYR A 849 -18.71 -34.14 -30.59
N LYS A 850 -18.14 -35.18 -31.22
CA LYS A 850 -18.63 -35.75 -32.49
C LYS A 850 -19.36 -37.07 -32.27
N VAL A 851 -20.45 -37.27 -33.01
CA VAL A 851 -21.21 -38.53 -33.11
C VAL A 851 -21.38 -38.88 -34.59
N ASN A 852 -20.92 -40.07 -35.01
CA ASN A 852 -20.97 -40.50 -36.41
C ASN A 852 -20.39 -39.48 -37.43
N GLY A 853 -19.50 -38.58 -36.98
CA GLY A 853 -18.90 -37.49 -37.76
C GLY A 853 -19.55 -36.11 -37.55
N GLU A 854 -20.83 -36.04 -37.19
CA GLU A 854 -21.54 -34.78 -36.88
C GLU A 854 -21.00 -34.16 -35.59
N GLU A 855 -20.79 -32.84 -35.59
CA GLU A 855 -20.49 -32.09 -34.36
C GLU A 855 -21.78 -31.77 -33.59
N ARG A 856 -21.79 -32.10 -32.30
CA ARG A 856 -22.86 -31.75 -31.37
C ARG A 856 -22.33 -30.85 -30.26
N LEU A 857 -23.20 -29.94 -29.84
CA LEU A 857 -22.89 -28.93 -28.85
C LEU A 857 -24.00 -28.86 -27.79
N GLU A 858 -23.63 -29.08 -26.54
CA GLU A 858 -24.53 -28.99 -25.40
C GLU A 858 -24.09 -27.87 -24.46
N GLN A 859 -25.05 -27.12 -23.94
CA GLN A 859 -24.81 -25.98 -23.04
C GLN A 859 -25.75 -26.06 -21.85
N GLY A 860 -25.29 -25.60 -20.69
CA GLY A 860 -26.08 -25.62 -19.46
C GLY A 860 -25.60 -24.60 -18.43
N GLN A 861 -26.45 -24.29 -17.47
CA GLN A 861 -26.09 -23.49 -16.30
C GLN A 861 -26.33 -24.30 -15.03
N ILE A 862 -25.30 -24.38 -14.20
CA ILE A 862 -25.23 -25.17 -12.98
C ILE A 862 -25.30 -24.19 -11.80
N SER A 863 -26.21 -24.44 -10.88
CA SER A 863 -26.47 -23.63 -9.67
C SER A 863 -26.75 -24.46 -8.42
N ASN A 864 -26.84 -25.79 -8.56
CA ASN A 864 -27.15 -26.76 -7.50
C ASN A 864 -25.90 -27.23 -6.73
N PHE A 865 -24.92 -26.35 -6.55
CA PHE A 865 -23.70 -26.66 -5.80
C PHE A 865 -24.01 -26.76 -4.29
N PRO A 866 -23.47 -27.75 -3.56
CA PRO A 866 -23.59 -27.83 -2.11
C PRO A 866 -23.24 -26.54 -1.38
N ALA A 867 -24.01 -26.21 -0.34
CA ALA A 867 -23.77 -25.01 0.46
C ALA A 867 -22.39 -25.06 1.17
N ARG A 868 -21.75 -23.89 1.31
CA ARG A 868 -20.41 -23.66 1.89
C ARG A 868 -19.19 -24.05 1.02
N LEU A 869 -19.40 -24.46 -0.24
CA LEU A 869 -18.31 -24.63 -1.24
C LEU A 869 -17.60 -23.31 -1.58
#